data_AF-A0A0R1HRQ3-F1
#
_entry.id   AF-A0A0R1HRQ3-F1
#
_cell.length_a   1.000
_cell.length_b   1.000
_cell.length_c   1.000
_cell.angle_alpha   90.00
_cell.angle_beta   90.00
_cell.angle_gamma   90.00
#
_symmetry.space_group_name_H-M   'P 1'
#
loop_
_entity.id
_entity.type
_entity.pdbx_description
1 polymer ?
#
loop_
_entity_poly.entity_id
_entity_poly.type
_entity_poly.pdbx_seq_one_letter_code
_entity_poly.pdbx_strand_id
1 'polypeptide(L)'
;MKKKILLYVISGLLLFFLGGLKAEAATSTWPSSVPAPPPSALTIRDVFGVVSGTNADTSSKYPQTVIITPYKRDQLGGIWSNKRIDLNNSFSYGMWLWLGAKNGLYDVPDAASDGIAFLLQNDVKKNQAIGTNGGGIGAYSYGNQQSGKTNYVKDSLAIEMDSWWNNIANLPAEHFDEDIPYAANSNGHTAFVQPKDLGKNSKLGHIKYWYEKNPTTDNNKDPKYMLANNHWRLFNINWVPKVTWQNGKRILGGKLSYTFGNNYDPKTGAVDNSTIMPGDMSLDIPDVNTYFGVDSSTSDPSNQSVLYGFTGSTGGANNFQAASMNKLPQTASPVTLNFVIDGTNTKLIDPISLNGEAGETWNGADRRQEWIQYNKEWYQYTGNYTADTPDSKDNGTFSATTGYNVTYKYKKQTPPENYALKKAVKNVTANDANWVTDTTGKTGDNISYELTYTNLTNISSGDITDKLPSNITYTKGSLQMASPDSNWEYKTIDDSIFISNQTVKFPYVIPAGGSFKLKLNGAINSGVSPGDKIINNATAGTSSSSVKSNDAIVTINKLPYKGSIEKGVLNETNKETKYQSKTSGQVDDLVKYQIKVKPDANSADKLTTIDLKDVVSDPTSDLDIDNNSILVTYADGSTQKESSIADIKLKDMVKGESATITYSGTVKRTTVGDIENKASVTAKTSGNETYSDSSKADVEVTEPRNTNMTIRYVDLDDNLASPTYISTEVSAAGKPKAALSTVISDRVAPKVLNDYTVISVTNDTDLTKANWSDAYKDDPLFDYKDKVITYGYKKAMISIDAPKLWDFGTNDPAQSDTTYYLKTAENKPQKISVVDNYGVQSWQLKVQQSTAFISTDTDKHELTDAQLRITNGNVIANKDNTAKGNINSKDKFNIDTGSEIDQLMTFTKLGTYQDNDEKKDQSSKDNPYTNPGKGAWDYQFGDDKTANYSVGLHVPATTKRYKTHYQTELTWSLTVAP
;
A
#
# COMPACT_ATOMS: atom_id res chain seq x y z
N MET A 1 -41.33 42.53 55.64
CA MET A 1 -42.73 42.31 55.24
C MET A 1 -43.16 43.46 54.33
N LYS A 2 -43.83 43.20 53.18
CA LYS A 2 -44.47 44.14 52.22
C LYS A 2 -43.60 45.21 51.48
N LYS A 3 -43.78 45.27 50.15
CA LYS A 3 -43.33 46.32 49.20
C LYS A 3 -44.45 47.36 48.96
N LYS A 4 -44.08 48.59 48.54
CA LYS A 4 -44.64 49.44 47.42
C LYS A 4 -44.10 50.88 47.63
N ILE A 5 -43.38 51.54 46.69
CA ILE A 5 -43.64 51.97 45.30
C ILE A 5 -44.36 53.34 45.20
N LEU A 6 -43.87 54.17 44.26
CA LEU A 6 -44.45 55.39 43.61
C LEU A 6 -43.99 56.77 44.15
N LEU A 7 -44.04 57.88 43.38
CA LEU A 7 -43.27 58.33 42.18
C LEU A 7 -43.53 59.86 41.96
N TYR A 8 -42.76 60.54 41.09
CA TYR A 8 -42.95 61.94 40.56
C TYR A 8 -42.66 63.17 41.49
N VAL A 9 -42.24 64.40 41.06
CA VAL A 9 -41.34 64.92 39.97
C VAL A 9 -41.32 66.49 39.92
N ILE A 10 -40.31 67.11 39.25
CA ILE A 10 -40.23 68.48 38.62
C ILE A 10 -39.57 69.72 39.32
N SER A 11 -38.84 70.52 38.49
CA SER A 11 -38.23 71.88 38.68
C SER A 11 -36.99 72.00 39.60
N GLY A 12 -35.99 72.90 39.45
CA GLY A 12 -35.68 73.99 38.48
C GLY A 12 -35.18 75.27 39.23
N LEU A 13 -34.20 76.09 38.80
CA LEU A 13 -33.26 76.14 37.65
C LEU A 13 -32.06 77.10 37.97
N LEU A 14 -31.00 77.15 37.13
CA LEU A 14 -29.82 78.08 37.10
C LEU A 14 -28.80 77.99 38.27
N LEU A 15 -27.47 77.75 38.13
CA LEU A 15 -26.35 78.25 37.28
C LEU A 15 -25.62 79.52 37.77
N PHE A 16 -24.41 79.32 38.31
CA PHE A 16 -23.22 80.14 38.01
C PHE A 16 -21.95 79.26 38.03
N PHE A 17 -20.92 79.65 37.27
CA PHE A 17 -19.81 78.79 36.86
C PHE A 17 -18.68 78.66 37.89
N LEU A 18 -18.22 77.43 38.12
CA LEU A 18 -16.79 77.11 38.31
C LEU A 18 -16.46 75.96 37.36
N GLY A 19 -15.52 76.21 36.44
CA GLY A 19 -15.20 75.29 35.35
C GLY A 19 -14.49 74.03 35.83
N GLY A 20 -15.24 72.95 36.03
CA GLY A 20 -14.66 71.62 36.08
C GLY A 20 -14.08 71.26 34.71
N LEU A 21 -12.75 71.21 34.62
CA LEU A 21 -12.05 70.62 33.48
C LEU A 21 -12.47 69.15 33.35
N LYS A 22 -13.43 68.88 32.46
CA LYS A 22 -13.56 67.54 31.90
C LYS A 22 -12.25 67.25 31.19
N ALA A 23 -11.56 66.19 31.60
CA ALA A 23 -10.55 65.59 30.75
C ALA A 23 -11.26 65.12 29.48
N GLU A 24 -11.05 65.83 28.38
CA GLU A 24 -11.45 65.34 27.07
C GLU A 24 -10.69 64.04 26.83
N ALA A 25 -11.43 62.97 26.54
CA ALA A 25 -10.84 61.76 26.00
C ALA A 25 -10.32 62.10 24.61
N ALA A 26 -9.07 62.56 24.54
CA ALA A 26 -8.39 62.88 23.30
C ALA A 26 -8.28 61.59 22.48
N THR A 27 -9.13 61.46 21.46
CA THR A 27 -8.97 60.43 20.44
C THR A 27 -7.53 60.54 19.93
N SER A 28 -6.79 59.43 20.00
CA SER A 28 -5.37 59.43 19.68
C SER A 28 -5.17 59.65 18.17
N THR A 29 -5.06 60.92 17.77
CA THR A 29 -4.93 61.32 16.36
C THR A 29 -3.68 60.69 15.77
N TRP A 30 -3.86 59.84 14.77
CA TRP A 30 -2.76 59.18 14.07
C TRP A 30 -1.79 60.22 13.49
N PRO A 31 -0.50 60.26 13.90
CA PRO A 31 0.42 61.30 13.45
C PRO A 31 0.65 61.22 11.94
N SER A 32 0.72 62.38 11.27
CA SER A 32 0.94 62.46 9.82
C SER A 32 2.32 61.96 9.37
N SER A 33 3.29 61.94 10.29
CA SER A 33 4.64 61.39 10.09
C SER A 33 4.69 59.85 10.18
N VAL A 34 3.68 59.20 10.77
CA VAL A 34 3.64 57.74 10.95
C VAL A 34 2.90 57.13 9.76
N PRO A 35 3.56 56.32 8.91
CA PRO A 35 2.91 55.67 7.78
C PRO A 35 1.88 54.63 8.24
N ALA A 36 1.00 54.24 7.31
CA ALA A 36 0.07 53.15 7.55
C ALA A 36 0.81 51.86 7.98
N PRO A 37 0.32 51.12 8.98
CA PRO A 37 0.85 49.81 9.29
C PRO A 37 0.54 48.82 8.16
N PRO A 38 1.21 47.65 8.14
CA PRO A 38 0.84 46.56 7.25
C PRO A 38 -0.65 46.22 7.31
N PRO A 39 -1.29 45.95 6.15
CA PRO A 39 -2.68 45.49 6.10
C PRO A 39 -2.91 44.22 6.90
N SER A 40 -4.03 44.16 7.61
CA SER A 40 -4.47 42.99 8.37
C SER A 40 -5.99 42.99 8.45
N ALA A 41 -6.61 41.81 8.43
CA ALA A 41 -8.06 41.66 8.58
C ALA A 41 -8.51 41.65 10.05
N LEU A 42 -7.57 41.70 11.01
CA LEU A 42 -7.87 41.64 12.43
C LEU A 42 -8.51 42.95 12.93
N THR A 43 -9.49 42.82 13.83
CA THR A 43 -10.05 43.94 14.61
C THR A 43 -9.74 43.69 16.08
N ILE A 44 -8.92 44.53 16.71
CA ILE A 44 -8.37 44.28 18.05
C ILE A 44 -9.16 44.91 19.20
N ARG A 45 -10.18 45.73 18.90
CA ARG A 45 -10.95 46.48 19.92
C ARG A 45 -11.67 45.58 20.93
N ASP A 46 -12.14 44.42 20.48
CA ASP A 46 -12.82 43.45 21.35
C ASP A 46 -11.82 42.40 21.90
N VAL A 47 -10.59 42.39 21.40
CA VAL A 47 -9.49 41.51 21.81
C VAL A 47 -8.72 42.07 23.02
N PHE A 48 -8.63 43.40 23.12
CA PHE A 48 -7.87 44.11 24.16
C PHE A 48 -8.71 45.09 24.99
N GLY A 49 -8.33 45.29 26.24
CA GLY A 49 -8.85 46.31 27.14
C GLY A 49 -7.73 47.21 27.67
N VAL A 50 -7.95 48.53 27.62
CA VAL A 50 -7.02 49.56 28.10
C VAL A 50 -6.98 49.57 29.63
N VAL A 51 -5.77 49.73 30.21
CA VAL A 51 -5.59 49.95 31.65
C VAL A 51 -6.12 51.33 32.03
N SER A 52 -7.01 51.38 33.02
CA SER A 52 -7.65 52.64 33.44
C SER A 52 -6.62 53.66 33.94
N GLY A 53 -6.70 54.89 33.44
CA GLY A 53 -5.79 55.97 33.79
C GLY A 53 -4.47 56.00 32.97
N THR A 54 -4.30 55.11 32.00
CA THR A 54 -3.21 55.18 31.01
C THR A 54 -3.64 55.93 29.75
N ASN A 55 -2.69 56.21 28.86
CA ASN A 55 -2.85 56.90 27.58
C ASN A 55 -2.94 55.94 26.37
N ALA A 56 -3.01 54.63 26.61
CA ALA A 56 -3.16 53.64 25.54
C ALA A 56 -4.59 53.67 24.95
N ASP A 57 -4.73 53.27 23.69
CA ASP A 57 -5.97 53.32 22.92
C ASP A 57 -5.99 52.24 21.82
N THR A 58 -7.14 52.04 21.17
CA THR A 58 -7.29 51.19 19.98
C THR A 58 -7.56 52.05 18.76
N SER A 59 -6.77 51.90 17.69
CA SER A 59 -6.85 52.79 16.53
C SER A 59 -8.18 52.65 15.79
N SER A 60 -8.94 53.75 15.74
CA SER A 60 -10.17 53.84 14.94
C SER A 60 -9.91 53.89 13.43
N LYS A 61 -8.67 54.20 13.02
CA LYS A 61 -8.24 54.30 11.62
C LYS A 61 -7.68 52.97 11.08
N TYR A 62 -7.02 52.20 11.95
CA TYR A 62 -6.39 50.92 11.61
C TYR A 62 -6.85 49.87 12.65
N PRO A 63 -7.96 49.16 12.40
CA PRO A 63 -8.63 48.31 13.39
C PRO A 63 -7.75 47.20 13.99
N GLN A 64 -6.62 46.87 13.35
CA GLN A 64 -5.64 45.88 13.81
C GLN A 64 -4.62 46.43 14.83
N THR A 65 -4.62 47.74 15.10
CA THR A 65 -3.53 48.44 15.80
C THR A 65 -3.93 48.93 17.19
N VAL A 66 -3.14 48.54 18.20
CA VAL A 66 -3.14 49.19 19.52
C VAL A 66 -2.15 50.36 19.52
N ILE A 67 -2.54 51.47 20.13
CA ILE A 67 -1.71 52.63 20.37
C ILE A 67 -1.29 52.55 21.83
N ILE A 68 0.01 52.44 22.07
CA ILE A 68 0.60 52.25 23.40
C ILE A 68 0.86 53.62 24.02
N THR A 69 1.45 54.55 23.27
CA THR A 69 1.53 55.97 23.65
C THR A 69 1.16 56.89 22.48
N PRO A 70 0.38 57.96 22.72
CA PRO A 70 0.17 59.01 21.73
C PRO A 70 1.43 59.87 21.59
N TYR A 71 1.57 60.61 20.49
CA TYR A 71 2.73 61.47 20.21
C TYR A 71 2.82 62.69 21.15
N LYS A 72 3.25 62.44 22.39
CA LYS A 72 3.36 63.40 23.50
C LYS A 72 4.47 62.97 24.46
N ARG A 73 4.95 63.91 25.27
CA ARG A 73 5.84 63.68 26.43
C ARG A 73 5.07 63.12 27.61
N ASP A 74 5.79 62.53 28.56
CA ASP A 74 5.28 62.14 29.89
C ASP A 74 4.02 61.24 29.84
N GLN A 75 3.95 60.32 28.88
CA GLN A 75 2.82 59.39 28.71
C GLN A 75 3.13 58.03 29.36
N LEU A 76 2.08 57.33 29.78
CA LEU A 76 2.14 55.94 30.25
C LEU A 76 1.06 55.13 29.53
N GLY A 77 1.43 54.01 28.92
CA GLY A 77 0.56 53.10 28.19
C GLY A 77 0.44 51.75 28.87
N GLY A 78 -0.78 51.20 28.89
CA GLY A 78 -1.04 49.83 29.32
C GLY A 78 -2.27 49.26 28.65
N ILE A 79 -2.16 48.10 28.02
CA ILE A 79 -3.27 47.45 27.31
C ILE A 79 -3.11 45.93 27.34
N TRP A 80 -4.16 45.21 27.78
CA TRP A 80 -4.14 43.78 28.03
C TRP A 80 -5.21 43.03 27.25
N SER A 81 -4.95 41.78 26.91
CA SER A 81 -5.93 40.91 26.27
C SER A 81 -7.17 40.68 27.14
N ASN A 82 -8.32 40.51 26.50
CA ASN A 82 -9.57 40.08 27.15
C ASN A 82 -9.64 38.54 27.29
N LYS A 83 -8.76 37.81 26.61
CA LYS A 83 -8.61 36.34 26.67
C LYS A 83 -7.23 35.96 27.22
N ARG A 84 -7.16 34.82 27.89
CA ARG A 84 -5.90 34.23 28.38
C ARG A 84 -5.36 33.22 27.36
N ILE A 85 -4.04 33.10 27.27
CA ILE A 85 -3.33 32.06 26.50
C ILE A 85 -3.09 30.87 27.43
N ASP A 86 -3.45 29.66 27.02
CA ASP A 86 -3.15 28.41 27.73
C ASP A 86 -1.70 27.99 27.50
N LEU A 87 -0.89 27.94 28.56
CA LEU A 87 0.52 27.58 28.47
C LEU A 87 0.75 26.07 28.22
N ASN A 88 -0.29 25.24 28.27
CA ASN A 88 -0.19 23.80 27.98
C ASN A 88 0.02 23.46 26.50
N ASN A 89 -0.25 24.40 25.61
CA ASN A 89 -0.28 24.21 24.17
C ASN A 89 0.63 25.25 23.50
N SER A 90 1.25 24.89 22.37
CA SER A 90 2.05 25.82 21.59
C SER A 90 1.23 27.01 21.14
N PHE A 91 1.86 28.18 21.02
CA PHE A 91 1.25 29.35 20.40
C PHE A 91 2.28 30.16 19.62
N SER A 92 1.80 30.93 18.66
CA SER A 92 2.61 31.92 17.95
C SER A 92 1.85 33.22 17.78
N TYR A 93 2.49 34.32 18.13
CA TYR A 93 1.90 35.65 18.09
C TYR A 93 2.75 36.57 17.19
N GLY A 94 2.11 37.23 16.23
CA GLY A 94 2.78 38.03 15.21
C GLY A 94 2.21 39.43 15.14
N MET A 95 3.09 40.43 15.15
CA MET A 95 2.73 41.84 15.04
C MET A 95 3.84 42.66 14.40
N TRP A 96 3.52 43.93 14.14
CA TRP A 96 4.47 44.95 13.72
C TRP A 96 4.52 46.03 14.77
N LEU A 97 5.70 46.36 15.26
CA LEU A 97 5.93 47.41 16.25
C LEU A 97 6.38 48.70 15.58
N TRP A 98 5.84 49.82 16.04
CA TRP A 98 6.36 51.15 15.76
C TRP A 98 6.90 51.75 17.06
N LEU A 99 8.21 51.96 17.12
CA LEU A 99 8.93 52.44 18.32
C LEU A 99 9.27 53.93 18.28
N GLY A 100 9.20 54.57 17.11
CA GLY A 100 9.60 55.96 16.90
C GLY A 100 10.63 56.13 15.78
N ALA A 101 11.07 57.38 15.58
CA ALA A 101 11.89 57.76 14.42
C ALA A 101 13.39 57.43 14.56
N LYS A 102 13.93 57.49 15.77
CA LYS A 102 15.36 57.30 16.10
C LYS A 102 15.49 57.04 17.61
N ASN A 103 16.38 56.17 18.06
CA ASN A 103 16.66 55.94 19.48
C ASN A 103 17.07 57.21 20.26
N GLY A 104 17.01 57.08 21.59
CA GLY A 104 17.43 58.04 22.58
C GLY A 104 18.86 58.54 22.41
N LEU A 105 19.02 59.85 22.39
CA LEU A 105 20.24 60.54 22.79
C LEU A 105 19.81 61.82 23.52
N TYR A 106 20.55 62.23 24.55
CA TYR A 106 20.33 63.51 25.22
C TYR A 106 20.39 64.66 24.18
N ASP A 107 19.52 65.66 24.39
CA ASP A 107 19.37 66.88 23.58
C ASP A 107 18.81 66.73 22.14
N VAL A 108 18.19 65.59 21.79
CA VAL A 108 17.57 65.42 20.45
C VAL A 108 16.03 65.52 20.50
N PRO A 109 15.41 66.55 19.86
CA PRO A 109 13.97 66.59 19.64
C PRO A 109 13.49 65.35 18.86
N ASP A 110 12.35 64.78 19.27
CA ASP A 110 11.75 63.57 18.68
C ASP A 110 12.61 62.30 18.77
N ALA A 111 13.43 62.21 19.82
CA ALA A 111 14.05 60.95 20.21
C ALA A 111 13.01 59.96 20.72
N ALA A 112 13.08 58.72 20.23
CA ALA A 112 12.31 57.60 20.75
C ALA A 112 12.74 57.35 22.20
N SER A 113 11.76 57.49 23.07
CA SER A 113 11.82 57.22 24.50
C SER A 113 10.39 56.83 24.94
N ASP A 114 10.23 56.07 26.01
CA ASP A 114 11.27 55.34 26.74
C ASP A 114 11.48 53.97 26.05
N GLY A 115 10.42 53.18 25.96
CA GLY A 115 10.35 51.95 25.16
C GLY A 115 8.98 51.29 25.23
N ILE A 116 8.86 50.11 24.62
CA ILE A 116 7.71 49.21 24.73
C ILE A 116 8.15 47.94 25.47
N ALA A 117 7.30 47.38 26.31
CA ALA A 117 7.40 45.98 26.74
C ALA A 117 6.17 45.21 26.27
N PHE A 118 6.38 44.03 25.67
CA PHE A 118 5.35 43.01 25.54
C PHE A 118 5.45 42.08 26.76
N LEU A 119 4.33 41.75 27.41
CA LEU A 119 4.35 40.89 28.59
C LEU A 119 3.37 39.73 28.47
N LEU A 120 3.76 38.59 29.05
CA LEU A 120 2.88 37.52 29.51
C LEU A 120 2.74 37.66 31.03
N GLN A 121 1.51 37.73 31.57
CA GLN A 121 1.28 38.02 33.00
C GLN A 121 0.08 37.31 33.63
N ASN A 122 0.13 37.16 34.95
CA ASN A 122 -0.91 36.63 35.82
C ASN A 122 -1.06 37.47 37.10
N ASP A 123 -0.77 38.78 37.02
CA ASP A 123 -0.90 39.71 38.15
C ASP A 123 -2.33 39.64 38.72
N VAL A 124 -2.47 39.65 40.05
CA VAL A 124 -3.75 39.73 40.75
C VAL A 124 -4.61 40.94 40.34
N LYS A 125 -3.99 42.02 39.83
CA LYS A 125 -4.63 43.19 39.22
C LYS A 125 -5.23 42.93 37.83
N LYS A 126 -4.94 41.79 37.20
CA LYS A 126 -5.45 41.34 35.89
C LYS A 126 -5.22 42.39 34.80
N ASN A 127 -6.29 42.87 34.16
CA ASN A 127 -6.23 43.89 33.11
C ASN A 127 -5.99 45.33 33.64
N GLN A 128 -5.74 45.51 34.94
CA GLN A 128 -5.29 46.78 35.54
C GLN A 128 -3.84 46.72 36.03
N ALA A 129 -3.07 45.68 35.65
CA ALA A 129 -1.66 45.60 35.97
C ALA A 129 -0.86 46.67 35.19
N ILE A 130 -0.01 47.41 35.90
CA ILE A 130 0.88 48.44 35.34
C ILE A 130 2.01 48.73 36.33
N GLY A 131 3.21 48.98 35.79
CA GLY A 131 4.39 49.50 36.48
C GLY A 131 4.51 51.02 36.37
N THR A 132 5.74 51.53 36.26
CA THR A 132 6.06 52.97 36.24
C THR A 132 6.55 53.46 34.89
N ASN A 133 6.37 54.75 34.61
CA ASN A 133 6.91 55.43 33.42
C ASN A 133 8.44 55.68 33.52
N GLY A 134 9.06 56.23 32.47
CA GLY A 134 10.52 56.34 32.37
C GLY A 134 11.14 54.98 32.03
N GLY A 135 12.33 54.68 32.55
CA GLY A 135 12.98 53.37 32.40
C GLY A 135 12.20 52.19 33.03
N GLY A 136 11.07 52.46 33.69
CA GLY A 136 10.12 51.42 34.08
C GLY A 136 9.28 50.85 32.93
N ILE A 137 9.18 51.57 31.78
CA ILE A 137 8.49 51.15 30.54
C ILE A 137 7.03 50.66 30.77
N GLY A 138 6.41 51.13 31.85
CA GLY A 138 5.11 50.68 32.33
C GLY A 138 5.06 49.22 32.82
N ALA A 139 6.20 48.53 32.91
CA ALA A 139 6.33 47.14 33.36
C ALA A 139 6.91 47.03 34.78
N TYR A 140 7.95 47.81 35.07
CA TYR A 140 8.80 47.67 36.27
C TYR A 140 8.48 48.71 37.35
N SER A 141 9.17 48.61 38.48
CA SER A 141 9.07 49.55 39.61
C SER A 141 10.25 50.53 39.63
N TYR A 142 10.09 51.71 40.25
CA TYR A 142 11.17 52.69 40.39
C TYR A 142 12.25 52.23 41.38
N GLY A 143 13.53 52.42 41.03
CA GLY A 143 14.68 52.06 41.88
C GLY A 143 14.92 52.95 43.12
N ASN A 144 14.05 53.91 43.41
CA ASN A 144 14.13 54.78 44.60
C ASN A 144 12.84 54.77 45.44
N GLN A 145 12.97 54.15 46.61
CA GLN A 145 11.93 53.99 47.63
C GLN A 145 11.37 55.30 48.22
N GLN A 146 11.96 56.48 47.94
CA GLN A 146 11.38 57.77 48.38
C GLN A 146 10.04 58.11 47.70
N SER A 147 9.71 57.52 46.54
CA SER A 147 8.46 57.81 45.83
C SER A 147 7.24 57.03 46.34
N GLY A 148 7.44 55.97 47.14
CA GLY A 148 6.40 55.03 47.54
C GLY A 148 5.79 54.18 46.40
N LYS A 149 6.28 54.31 45.15
CA LYS A 149 5.74 53.65 43.96
C LYS A 149 6.42 52.30 43.70
N THR A 150 6.08 51.28 44.48
CA THR A 150 6.50 49.87 44.27
C THR A 150 5.63 49.12 43.25
N ASN A 151 4.95 49.83 42.35
CA ASN A 151 4.10 49.22 41.33
C ASN A 151 4.98 48.66 40.20
N TYR A 152 4.81 47.36 39.92
CA TYR A 152 5.29 46.65 38.74
C TYR A 152 4.22 45.61 38.36
N VAL A 153 4.30 45.03 37.16
CA VAL A 153 3.42 43.94 36.71
C VAL A 153 3.88 42.63 37.35
N LYS A 154 3.15 42.14 38.35
CA LYS A 154 3.53 40.91 39.06
C LYS A 154 3.33 39.66 38.21
N ASP A 155 4.01 38.58 38.60
CA ASP A 155 3.78 37.23 38.07
C ASP A 155 3.80 37.23 36.54
N SER A 156 4.88 37.79 35.99
CA SER A 156 5.03 38.09 34.57
C SER A 156 6.46 37.91 34.04
N LEU A 157 6.55 37.83 32.72
CA LEU A 157 7.80 37.89 31.96
C LEU A 157 7.61 38.88 30.82
N ALA A 158 8.51 39.86 30.74
CA ALA A 158 8.55 40.86 29.70
C ALA A 158 9.54 40.46 28.60
N ILE A 159 9.15 40.76 27.36
CA ILE A 159 10.05 40.99 26.24
C ILE A 159 10.07 42.49 26.01
N GLU A 160 11.19 43.09 26.34
CA GLU A 160 11.44 44.52 26.27
C GLU A 160 11.98 44.92 24.90
N MET A 161 11.57 46.09 24.44
CA MET A 161 12.10 46.82 23.29
C MET A 161 12.44 48.23 23.76
N ASP A 162 13.63 48.39 24.35
CA ASP A 162 14.06 49.65 24.96
C ASP A 162 14.77 50.56 23.94
N SER A 163 14.25 51.79 23.82
CA SER A 163 14.81 52.79 22.92
C SER A 163 15.74 53.80 23.61
N TRP A 164 15.87 53.76 24.93
CA TRP A 164 16.56 54.75 25.76
C TRP A 164 17.42 54.12 26.87
N TRP A 165 18.75 54.14 26.73
CA TRP A 165 19.64 53.51 27.71
C TRP A 165 19.69 54.25 29.06
N ASN A 166 19.07 53.66 30.07
CA ASN A 166 18.86 54.18 31.42
C ASN A 166 20.01 53.80 32.38
N ASN A 167 21.09 54.61 32.35
CA ASN A 167 22.22 54.49 33.29
C ASN A 167 22.88 55.86 33.58
N ILE A 168 22.14 56.77 34.24
CA ILE A 168 22.57 58.15 34.49
C ILE A 168 23.55 58.22 35.68
N ALA A 169 24.78 58.67 35.44
CA ALA A 169 25.74 58.89 36.53
C ALA A 169 25.17 59.82 37.62
N ASN A 170 25.17 59.33 38.87
CA ASN A 170 24.62 59.96 40.09
C ASN A 170 23.08 59.91 40.27
N LEU A 171 22.32 59.19 39.45
CA LEU A 171 20.90 58.88 39.72
C LEU A 171 20.63 57.36 39.76
N PRO A 172 20.97 56.66 40.86
CA PRO A 172 20.74 55.20 41.01
C PRO A 172 19.27 54.75 40.92
N ALA A 173 18.32 55.71 40.96
CA ALA A 173 16.90 55.48 40.75
C ALA A 173 16.55 55.08 39.30
N GLU A 174 17.42 55.45 38.36
CA GLU A 174 17.23 55.37 36.90
C GLU A 174 18.30 54.46 36.26
N HIS A 175 18.79 53.47 37.01
CA HIS A 175 19.81 52.48 36.59
C HIS A 175 19.17 51.16 36.19
N PHE A 176 18.29 51.21 35.19
CA PHE A 176 17.63 50.02 34.66
C PHE A 176 18.61 49.18 33.83
N ASP A 177 19.53 49.83 33.10
CA ASP A 177 20.42 49.21 32.11
C ASP A 177 21.88 49.05 32.54
N GLU A 178 22.13 48.94 33.85
CA GLU A 178 23.50 48.88 34.38
C GLU A 178 24.27 47.60 33.98
N ASP A 179 23.56 46.55 33.54
CA ASP A 179 24.08 45.30 32.98
C ASP A 179 24.09 45.26 31.43
N ILE A 180 23.55 46.27 30.77
CA ILE A 180 23.59 46.43 29.30
C ILE A 180 24.83 47.24 28.88
N PRO A 181 25.65 46.77 27.91
CA PRO A 181 26.82 47.50 27.45
C PRO A 181 26.49 48.88 26.86
N TYR A 182 27.33 49.88 27.13
CA TYR A 182 27.20 51.26 26.64
C TYR A 182 26.99 51.40 25.12
N ALA A 183 27.39 50.41 24.31
CA ALA A 183 27.11 50.37 22.88
C ALA A 183 25.60 50.33 22.53
N ALA A 184 24.74 49.92 23.46
CA ALA A 184 23.29 50.03 23.33
C ALA A 184 22.78 51.48 23.42
N ASN A 185 23.55 52.42 24.00
CA ASN A 185 23.11 53.81 24.21
C ASN A 185 22.68 54.53 22.92
N SER A 186 23.29 54.23 21.77
CA SER A 186 22.89 54.79 20.47
C SER A 186 21.89 53.93 19.69
N ASN A 187 21.71 52.66 20.08
CA ASN A 187 21.10 51.63 19.25
C ASN A 187 19.83 51.01 19.87
N GLY A 188 19.67 51.11 21.20
CA GLY A 188 18.67 50.39 21.98
C GLY A 188 19.01 48.90 22.14
N HIS A 189 18.18 48.21 22.91
CA HIS A 189 18.28 46.77 23.12
C HIS A 189 16.91 46.10 23.18
N THR A 190 16.91 44.78 23.10
CA THR A 190 15.75 43.95 23.43
C THR A 190 16.15 42.93 24.48
N ALA A 191 15.27 42.57 25.40
CA ALA A 191 15.62 41.68 26.48
C ALA A 191 14.44 40.86 27.03
N PHE A 192 14.75 39.68 27.57
CA PHE A 192 13.89 39.01 28.54
C PHE A 192 14.14 39.58 29.93
N VAL A 193 13.08 40.07 30.58
CA VAL A 193 13.14 40.64 31.93
C VAL A 193 11.99 40.09 32.77
N GLN A 194 12.26 39.68 34.00
CA GLN A 194 11.21 39.35 34.98
C GLN A 194 10.94 40.57 35.85
N PRO A 195 9.77 41.24 35.74
CA PRO A 195 9.43 42.38 36.59
C PRO A 195 9.41 42.01 38.07
N LYS A 196 10.03 42.86 38.90
CA LYS A 196 10.17 42.67 40.34
C LYS A 196 10.19 44.01 41.07
N ASP A 197 10.09 43.98 42.39
CA ASP A 197 10.40 45.14 43.24
C ASP A 197 11.93 45.37 43.20
N LEU A 198 12.37 46.53 42.69
CA LEU A 198 13.78 46.88 42.61
C LEU A 198 14.35 47.42 43.94
N GLY A 199 13.52 47.59 44.98
CA GLY A 199 13.98 48.00 46.30
C GLY A 199 14.73 49.34 46.26
N LYS A 200 15.86 49.43 46.97
CA LYS A 200 16.77 50.57 46.92
C LYS A 200 18.11 50.13 46.33
N ASN A 201 18.53 50.76 45.24
CA ASN A 201 19.81 50.46 44.54
C ASN A 201 19.92 49.03 43.98
N SER A 202 18.82 48.34 43.63
CA SER A 202 18.91 47.02 42.95
C SER A 202 18.70 47.16 41.45
N LYS A 203 19.45 46.38 40.68
CA LYS A 203 19.41 46.35 39.21
C LYS A 203 18.18 45.58 38.70
N LEU A 204 17.64 46.00 37.55
CA LEU A 204 16.54 45.33 36.87
C LEU A 204 16.87 43.87 36.55
N GLY A 205 18.07 43.62 36.01
CA GLY A 205 18.63 42.28 35.81
C GLY A 205 18.03 41.61 34.57
N HIS A 206 18.64 41.90 33.43
CA HIS A 206 18.24 41.36 32.14
C HIS A 206 18.66 39.89 32.04
N ILE A 207 17.69 38.97 31.90
CA ILE A 207 17.93 37.52 31.90
C ILE A 207 18.76 37.13 30.66
N LYS A 208 18.41 37.73 29.52
CA LYS A 208 19.09 37.58 28.24
C LYS A 208 18.70 38.76 27.37
N TYR A 209 19.68 39.50 26.86
CA TYR A 209 19.48 40.69 26.03
C TYR A 209 20.23 40.59 24.70
N TRP A 210 19.81 41.41 23.75
CA TRP A 210 20.49 41.63 22.48
C TRP A 210 20.43 43.11 22.10
N TYR A 211 21.56 43.63 21.63
CA TYR A 211 21.70 44.92 20.97
C TYR A 211 22.58 44.72 19.74
N GLU A 212 22.37 45.52 18.70
CA GLU A 212 23.20 45.45 17.50
C GLU A 212 24.48 46.26 17.72
N LYS A 213 25.65 45.67 17.45
CA LYS A 213 26.95 46.34 17.63
C LYS A 213 27.37 47.03 16.34
N ASN A 214 27.17 48.34 16.26
CA ASN A 214 27.69 49.15 15.15
C ASN A 214 29.22 48.91 15.01
N PRO A 215 29.70 48.41 13.85
CA PRO A 215 31.11 48.03 13.69
C PRO A 215 32.04 49.24 13.51
N THR A 216 31.51 50.44 13.30
CA THR A 216 32.30 51.67 13.25
C THR A 216 32.39 52.30 14.64
N THR A 217 33.61 52.66 15.09
CA THR A 217 33.83 53.39 16.36
C THR A 217 33.48 54.87 16.28
N ASP A 218 32.99 55.32 15.11
CA ASP A 218 32.58 56.69 14.86
C ASP A 218 31.07 56.84 15.06
N ASN A 219 30.60 58.06 15.30
CA ASN A 219 29.21 58.36 15.68
C ASN A 219 28.21 58.25 14.50
N ASN A 220 28.40 57.28 13.61
CA ASN A 220 27.68 57.18 12.35
C ASN A 220 26.36 56.42 12.52
N LYS A 221 25.28 57.19 12.60
CA LYS A 221 23.91 56.80 12.97
C LYS A 221 23.17 56.12 11.80
N ASP A 222 23.67 54.97 11.34
CA ASP A 222 22.96 54.18 10.32
C ASP A 222 21.67 53.58 10.93
N PRO A 223 20.46 53.96 10.45
CA PRO A 223 19.20 53.54 11.04
C PRO A 223 18.96 52.02 11.04
N LYS A 224 19.70 51.24 10.24
CA LYS A 224 19.54 49.77 10.22
C LYS A 224 20.02 49.07 11.49
N TYR A 225 20.91 49.72 12.27
CA TYR A 225 21.40 49.22 13.56
C TYR A 225 20.58 49.73 14.76
N MET A 226 19.60 50.60 14.53
CA MET A 226 18.80 51.23 15.58
C MET A 226 17.52 50.44 15.84
N LEU A 227 17.09 50.35 17.11
CA LEU A 227 15.84 49.69 17.50
C LEU A 227 14.62 50.45 16.96
N ALA A 228 14.58 51.76 17.19
CA ALA A 228 13.63 52.70 16.63
C ALA A 228 14.26 53.39 15.40
N ASN A 229 13.74 53.11 14.21
CA ASN A 229 14.34 53.48 12.93
C ASN A 229 13.33 54.07 11.92
N ASN A 230 12.21 54.62 12.41
CA ASN A 230 11.13 55.20 11.60
C ASN A 230 10.40 54.21 10.67
N HIS A 231 10.40 52.91 10.99
CA HIS A 231 9.67 51.87 10.26
C HIS A 231 8.78 51.04 11.21
N TRP A 232 7.76 50.40 10.63
CA TRP A 232 7.06 49.29 11.26
C TRP A 232 7.97 48.05 11.20
N ARG A 233 8.27 47.45 12.36
CA ARG A 233 9.22 46.35 12.49
C ARG A 233 8.52 45.05 12.89
N LEU A 234 8.75 43.96 12.14
CA LEU A 234 8.16 42.66 12.42
C LEU A 234 8.66 42.12 13.77
N PHE A 235 7.72 41.72 14.62
CA PHE A 235 7.96 41.08 15.91
C PHE A 235 7.10 39.81 16.00
N ASN A 236 7.74 38.66 16.18
CA ASN A 236 7.04 37.39 16.38
C ASN A 236 7.49 36.75 17.70
N ILE A 237 6.55 36.13 18.40
CA ILE A 237 6.77 35.39 19.65
C ILE A 237 6.28 33.97 19.44
N ASN A 238 7.02 32.99 19.95
CA ASN A 238 6.64 31.58 19.91
C ASN A 238 6.82 30.93 21.29
N TRP A 239 5.89 30.06 21.66
CA TRP A 239 5.97 29.23 22.86
C TRP A 239 5.84 27.76 22.48
N VAL A 240 6.72 26.93 23.04
CA VAL A 240 6.66 25.47 22.91
C VAL A 240 6.63 24.88 24.33
N PRO A 241 5.52 24.27 24.77
CA PRO A 241 5.38 23.72 26.11
C PRO A 241 6.25 22.47 26.30
N LYS A 242 6.67 22.24 27.54
CA LYS A 242 7.40 21.03 27.96
C LYS A 242 6.89 20.60 29.33
N VAL A 243 6.27 19.42 29.40
CA VAL A 243 5.88 18.82 30.69
C VAL A 243 7.00 17.91 31.17
N THR A 244 7.41 18.09 32.42
CA THR A 244 8.29 17.18 33.16
C THR A 244 7.58 16.71 34.43
N TRP A 245 8.18 15.72 35.10
CA TRP A 245 7.69 15.17 36.35
C TRP A 245 8.85 15.06 37.34
N GLN A 246 8.59 15.39 38.60
CA GLN A 246 9.56 15.27 39.69
C GLN A 246 8.83 14.85 40.97
N ASN A 247 9.23 13.72 41.54
CA ASN A 247 8.61 13.11 42.71
C ASN A 247 7.09 12.90 42.54
N GLY A 248 6.65 12.52 41.34
CA GLY A 248 5.24 12.34 40.98
C GLY A 248 4.45 13.64 40.82
N LYS A 249 5.09 14.80 40.99
CA LYS A 249 4.49 16.11 40.74
C LYS A 249 4.73 16.52 39.29
N ARG A 250 3.66 16.86 38.58
CA ARG A 250 3.73 17.47 37.24
C ARG A 250 4.39 18.84 37.33
N ILE A 251 5.22 19.18 36.35
CA ILE A 251 5.79 20.51 36.18
C ILE A 251 5.61 20.90 34.72
N LEU A 252 4.78 21.92 34.47
CA LEU A 252 4.69 22.60 33.18
C LEU A 252 5.83 23.64 33.06
N GLY A 253 6.67 23.49 32.05
CA GLY A 253 7.63 24.48 31.58
C GLY A 253 7.51 24.64 30.06
N GLY A 254 8.55 25.15 29.40
CA GLY A 254 8.60 25.30 27.95
C GLY A 254 9.70 26.24 27.47
N LYS A 255 9.80 26.45 26.16
CA LYS A 255 10.73 27.41 25.52
C LYS A 255 9.93 28.58 24.98
N LEU A 256 10.21 29.79 25.46
CA LEU A 256 9.70 31.06 24.91
C LEU A 256 10.77 31.66 24.00
N SER A 257 10.42 32.11 22.81
CA SER A 257 11.35 32.77 21.88
C SER A 257 10.70 33.93 21.14
N TYR A 258 11.52 34.85 20.65
CA TYR A 258 11.08 35.91 19.74
C TYR A 258 12.05 36.19 18.60
N THR A 259 11.52 36.80 17.54
CA THR A 259 12.30 37.44 16.46
C THR A 259 11.84 38.88 16.29
N PHE A 260 12.78 39.79 16.01
CA PHE A 260 12.51 41.22 15.88
C PHE A 260 13.42 41.84 14.83
N GLY A 261 12.91 42.47 13.76
CA GLY A 261 13.82 43.23 12.91
C GLY A 261 13.27 43.81 11.60
N ASN A 262 12.63 42.98 10.78
CA ASN A 262 12.31 43.32 9.38
C ASN A 262 11.50 44.61 9.28
N ASN A 263 11.93 45.53 8.43
CA ASN A 263 11.23 46.78 8.17
C ASN A 263 10.12 46.57 7.13
N TYR A 264 8.99 47.24 7.29
CA TYR A 264 7.95 47.34 6.25
C TYR A 264 8.08 48.63 5.44
N ASP A 265 8.08 48.54 4.11
CA ASP A 265 7.95 49.70 3.23
C ASP A 265 6.47 49.95 2.86
N PRO A 266 5.84 51.01 3.38
CA PRO A 266 4.44 51.34 3.10
C PRO A 266 4.19 51.83 1.66
N LYS A 267 5.22 52.14 0.87
CA LYS A 267 5.08 52.60 -0.52
C LYS A 267 4.96 51.44 -1.50
N THR A 268 5.74 50.38 -1.28
CA THR A 268 5.76 49.19 -2.14
C THR A 268 4.95 48.03 -1.57
N GLY A 269 4.66 48.05 -0.26
CA GLY A 269 4.09 46.92 0.48
C GLY A 269 5.11 45.80 0.76
N ALA A 270 6.39 46.02 0.46
CA ALA A 270 7.45 45.03 0.64
C ALA A 270 7.91 44.94 2.10
N VAL A 271 8.48 43.78 2.45
CA VAL A 271 9.19 43.55 3.71
C VAL A 271 10.68 43.52 3.42
N ASP A 272 11.41 44.47 4.00
CA ASP A 272 12.86 44.58 3.90
C ASP A 272 13.54 43.73 4.98
N ASN A 273 14.21 42.67 4.52
CA ASN A 273 14.95 41.72 5.34
C ASN A 273 16.44 42.11 5.51
N SER A 274 16.87 43.30 5.05
CA SER A 274 18.27 43.76 5.15
C SER A 274 18.66 44.30 6.53
N THR A 275 17.69 44.50 7.43
CA THR A 275 17.92 44.81 8.84
C THR A 275 18.52 43.62 9.58
N ILE A 276 19.49 43.88 10.47
CA ILE A 276 20.09 42.82 11.28
C ILE A 276 19.11 42.38 12.37
N MET A 277 18.90 41.06 12.44
CA MET A 277 18.07 40.39 13.43
C MET A 277 18.89 40.03 14.67
N PRO A 278 18.27 40.01 15.87
CA PRO A 278 18.73 39.19 16.97
C PRO A 278 18.99 37.75 16.52
N GLY A 279 19.96 37.09 17.16
CA GLY A 279 20.14 35.64 17.03
C GLY A 279 19.00 34.83 17.68
N ASP A 280 19.28 33.63 18.18
CA ASP A 280 18.27 32.85 18.93
C ASP A 280 17.93 33.52 20.28
N MET A 281 17.01 34.48 20.26
CA MET A 281 16.43 35.12 21.44
C MET A 281 15.34 34.24 22.01
N SER A 282 15.79 33.18 22.68
CA SER A 282 14.95 32.27 23.45
C SER A 282 15.38 32.12 24.91
N LEU A 283 14.41 31.80 25.75
CA LEU A 283 14.55 31.45 27.16
C LEU A 283 13.84 30.11 27.43
N ASP A 284 14.56 29.16 28.03
CA ASP A 284 13.94 27.96 28.60
C ASP A 284 13.36 28.31 29.97
N ILE A 285 12.06 28.06 30.14
CA ILE A 285 11.30 28.23 31.38
C ILE A 285 11.14 26.83 32.00
N PRO A 286 11.86 26.49 33.09
CA PRO A 286 11.79 25.15 33.68
C PRO A 286 10.44 24.86 34.37
N ASP A 287 9.83 25.90 34.93
CA ASP A 287 8.55 25.87 35.63
C ASP A 287 7.84 27.21 35.40
N VAL A 288 6.62 27.17 34.84
CA VAL A 288 5.79 28.37 34.63
C VAL A 288 5.39 29.06 35.93
N ASN A 289 5.39 28.35 37.06
CA ASN A 289 5.12 28.91 38.39
C ASN A 289 6.16 29.97 38.79
N THR A 290 7.44 29.74 38.45
CA THR A 290 8.55 30.63 38.81
C THR A 290 8.45 32.02 38.16
N TYR A 291 7.82 32.10 36.99
CA TYR A 291 7.67 33.35 36.23
C TYR A 291 6.27 33.94 36.34
N PHE A 292 5.23 33.11 36.31
CA PHE A 292 3.85 33.53 36.17
C PHE A 292 2.98 33.25 37.40
N GLY A 293 3.52 32.76 38.53
CA GLY A 293 2.72 32.41 39.73
C GLY A 293 1.59 31.40 39.44
N VAL A 294 1.75 30.64 38.36
CA VAL A 294 0.80 29.68 37.79
C VAL A 294 1.09 28.31 38.40
N ASP A 295 0.11 27.63 38.99
CA ASP A 295 0.33 26.26 39.48
C ASP A 295 0.62 25.32 38.30
N SER A 296 1.89 24.96 38.13
CA SER A 296 2.38 24.10 37.06
C SER A 296 2.04 22.61 37.27
N SER A 297 1.49 22.25 38.43
CA SER A 297 1.24 20.86 38.84
C SER A 297 -0.19 20.37 38.70
N THR A 298 -1.15 21.27 38.56
CA THR A 298 -2.49 20.91 38.09
C THR A 298 -2.48 20.53 36.60
N SER A 299 -3.59 20.02 36.10
CA SER A 299 -3.88 19.78 34.67
C SER A 299 -5.01 20.67 34.14
N ASP A 300 -5.52 21.58 34.97
CA ASP A 300 -6.58 22.53 34.67
C ASP A 300 -6.03 23.78 33.93
N PRO A 301 -6.42 24.03 32.66
CA PRO A 301 -5.97 25.17 31.87
C PRO A 301 -6.40 26.53 32.43
N SER A 302 -7.49 26.60 33.19
CA SER A 302 -7.95 27.85 33.81
C SER A 302 -6.93 28.38 34.82
N ASN A 303 -6.20 27.45 35.45
CA ASN A 303 -5.11 27.71 36.40
C ASN A 303 -3.73 27.72 35.72
N GLN A 304 -3.63 27.50 34.40
CA GLN A 304 -2.38 27.43 33.62
C GLN A 304 -2.35 28.37 32.41
N SER A 305 -2.97 29.55 32.56
CA SER A 305 -3.10 30.52 31.47
C SER A 305 -2.73 31.95 31.88
N VAL A 306 -2.20 32.72 30.93
CA VAL A 306 -1.68 34.09 31.13
C VAL A 306 -2.40 35.10 30.27
N LEU A 307 -2.55 36.33 30.75
CA LEU A 307 -2.89 37.48 29.92
C LEU A 307 -1.66 37.90 29.11
N TYR A 308 -1.88 38.51 27.96
CA TYR A 308 -0.82 39.06 27.12
C TYR A 308 -1.14 40.51 26.73
N GLY A 309 -0.12 41.33 26.54
CA GLY A 309 -0.35 42.75 26.28
C GLY A 309 0.91 43.58 26.22
N PHE A 310 0.70 44.89 26.23
CA PHE A 310 1.75 45.88 26.05
C PHE A 310 1.70 46.92 27.15
N THR A 311 2.88 47.29 27.61
CA THR A 311 3.10 48.52 28.36
C THR A 311 4.15 49.36 27.63
N GLY A 312 4.18 50.66 27.93
CA GLY A 312 5.20 51.56 27.40
C GLY A 312 5.07 52.92 28.04
N SER A 313 6.05 53.78 27.83
CA SER A 313 5.99 55.17 28.31
C SER A 313 6.75 56.11 27.40
N THR A 314 6.55 57.41 27.59
CA THR A 314 7.42 58.46 27.04
C THR A 314 7.91 59.36 28.17
N GLY A 315 9.19 59.70 28.16
CA GLY A 315 9.79 60.70 29.02
C GLY A 315 9.74 62.10 28.40
N GLY A 316 10.88 62.80 28.43
CA GLY A 316 11.00 64.21 28.03
C GLY A 316 10.87 64.52 26.53
N ALA A 317 10.73 63.51 25.66
CA ALA A 317 10.54 63.68 24.22
C ALA A 317 9.15 63.22 23.75
N ASN A 318 8.66 63.80 22.65
CA ASN A 318 7.44 63.31 22.00
C ASN A 318 7.77 61.99 21.27
N ASN A 319 7.07 60.92 21.60
CA ASN A 319 7.16 59.68 20.84
C ASN A 319 5.78 59.06 20.66
N PHE A 320 5.54 58.43 19.51
CA PHE A 320 4.34 57.65 19.25
C PHE A 320 4.74 56.19 19.22
N GLN A 321 4.06 55.35 19.99
CA GLN A 321 4.37 53.93 20.08
C GLN A 321 3.10 53.11 19.83
N ALA A 322 3.20 52.07 19.01
CA ALA A 322 2.05 51.28 18.60
C ALA A 322 2.44 49.86 18.19
N ALA A 323 1.50 48.92 18.31
CA ALA A 323 1.64 47.54 17.86
C ALA A 323 0.46 47.15 16.95
N SER A 324 0.75 46.63 15.77
CA SER A 324 -0.22 46.31 14.73
C SER A 324 -0.25 44.81 14.45
N MET A 325 -1.36 44.15 14.76
CA MET A 325 -1.44 42.69 14.79
C MET A 325 -1.68 42.12 13.39
N ASN A 326 -0.89 41.11 12.99
CA ASN A 326 -1.14 40.29 11.80
C ASN A 326 -1.47 38.83 12.14
N LYS A 327 -1.20 38.37 13.37
CA LYS A 327 -1.68 37.10 13.92
C LYS A 327 -2.08 37.29 15.39
N LEU A 328 -3.08 36.56 15.88
CA LEU A 328 -3.39 36.43 17.32
C LEU A 328 -3.06 35.00 17.78
N PRO A 329 -2.67 34.79 19.05
CA PRO A 329 -2.35 33.46 19.57
C PRO A 329 -3.62 32.66 19.87
N GLN A 330 -3.52 31.33 19.71
CA GLN A 330 -4.54 30.33 20.06
C GLN A 330 -5.96 30.69 19.57
N THR A 331 -6.06 30.97 18.27
CA THR A 331 -7.31 31.42 17.64
C THR A 331 -8.25 30.31 17.19
N ALA A 332 -7.86 29.04 17.33
CA ALA A 332 -8.72 27.93 16.97
C ALA A 332 -9.95 27.82 17.88
N SER A 333 -10.96 27.10 17.41
CA SER A 333 -12.08 26.71 18.25
C SER A 333 -11.63 25.63 19.25
N PRO A 334 -11.99 25.76 20.54
CA PRO A 334 -11.42 24.92 21.60
C PRO A 334 -11.94 23.48 21.58
N VAL A 335 -11.18 22.60 22.22
CA VAL A 335 -11.58 21.20 22.45
C VAL A 335 -11.92 21.01 23.92
N THR A 336 -13.15 20.56 24.20
CA THR A 336 -13.68 20.38 25.56
C THR A 336 -13.63 18.91 25.95
N LEU A 337 -12.84 18.58 26.97
CA LEU A 337 -12.78 17.24 27.57
C LEU A 337 -13.75 17.18 28.75
N ASN A 338 -14.67 16.23 28.71
CA ASN A 338 -15.66 15.96 29.76
C ASN A 338 -15.38 14.61 30.42
N PHE A 339 -15.62 14.52 31.72
CA PHE A 339 -15.35 13.33 32.53
C PHE A 339 -16.64 12.96 33.26
N VAL A 340 -17.31 11.88 32.83
CA VAL A 340 -18.67 11.55 33.30
C VAL A 340 -18.79 10.11 33.80
N ILE A 341 -19.74 9.90 34.72
CA ILE A 341 -20.14 8.55 35.14
C ILE A 341 -20.80 7.85 33.96
N ASP A 342 -20.31 6.67 33.62
CA ASP A 342 -20.78 5.85 32.51
C ASP A 342 -22.28 5.55 32.61
N GLY A 343 -22.97 5.54 31.46
CA GLY A 343 -24.44 5.50 31.39
C GLY A 343 -25.18 6.76 31.87
N THR A 344 -24.48 7.85 32.25
CA THR A 344 -25.10 9.10 32.72
C THR A 344 -24.44 10.35 32.12
N ASN A 345 -25.02 11.53 32.41
CA ASN A 345 -24.43 12.84 32.14
C ASN A 345 -23.81 13.52 33.38
N THR A 346 -23.66 12.80 34.49
CA THR A 346 -23.11 13.34 35.74
C THR A 346 -21.61 13.57 35.60
N LYS A 347 -21.17 14.84 35.66
CA LYS A 347 -19.76 15.22 35.61
C LYS A 347 -19.06 14.90 36.93
N LEU A 348 -17.86 14.33 36.83
CA LEU A 348 -17.00 13.99 37.98
C LEU A 348 -16.05 15.13 38.37
N ILE A 349 -15.57 15.87 37.37
CA ILE A 349 -14.79 17.11 37.49
C ILE A 349 -15.26 18.13 36.46
N ASP A 350 -14.86 19.38 36.60
CA ASP A 350 -15.15 20.42 35.61
C ASP A 350 -14.47 20.11 34.25
N PRO A 351 -15.10 20.49 33.11
CA PRO A 351 -14.54 20.21 31.80
C PRO A 351 -13.22 20.95 31.56
N ILE A 352 -12.26 20.25 30.96
CA ILE A 352 -10.96 20.81 30.56
C ILE A 352 -11.07 21.36 29.13
N SER A 353 -10.80 22.65 28.93
CA SER A 353 -10.82 23.30 27.62
C SER A 353 -9.38 23.45 27.08
N LEU A 354 -9.04 22.68 26.05
CA LEU A 354 -7.78 22.83 25.31
C LEU A 354 -7.91 23.96 24.29
N ASN A 355 -6.91 24.84 24.24
CA ASN A 355 -6.83 25.94 23.27
C ASN A 355 -5.54 25.80 22.45
N GLY A 356 -5.54 26.21 21.18
CA GLY A 356 -4.39 26.02 20.29
C GLY A 356 -4.49 26.80 18.99
N GLU A 357 -3.47 26.68 18.16
CA GLU A 357 -3.45 27.22 16.80
C GLU A 357 -4.13 26.26 15.82
N ALA A 358 -4.82 26.78 14.81
CA ALA A 358 -5.48 25.94 13.81
C ALA A 358 -4.45 25.10 13.04
N GLY A 359 -4.67 23.79 12.96
CA GLY A 359 -3.76 22.82 12.35
C GLY A 359 -2.75 22.17 13.33
N GLU A 360 -2.51 22.74 14.51
CA GLU A 360 -1.67 22.11 15.53
C GLU A 360 -2.36 20.90 16.16
N THR A 361 -1.58 19.93 16.63
CA THR A 361 -2.10 18.69 17.22
C THR A 361 -2.53 18.87 18.67
N TRP A 362 -3.51 18.07 19.09
CA TRP A 362 -3.95 17.93 20.47
C TRP A 362 -4.25 16.48 20.79
N ASN A 363 -4.12 16.13 22.07
CA ASN A 363 -4.41 14.79 22.59
C ASN A 363 -5.12 14.92 23.94
N GLY A 364 -6.39 14.51 23.99
CA GLY A 364 -7.19 14.54 25.22
C GLY A 364 -6.70 13.52 26.25
N ALA A 365 -6.12 12.39 25.80
CA ALA A 365 -5.65 11.32 26.68
C ALA A 365 -4.56 11.81 27.65
N ASP A 366 -3.73 12.76 27.22
CA ASP A 366 -2.66 13.39 28.03
C ASP A 366 -3.18 14.32 29.14
N ARG A 367 -4.50 14.50 29.22
CA ARG A 367 -5.21 15.23 30.29
C ARG A 367 -6.23 14.34 31.02
N ARG A 368 -6.35 13.07 30.62
CA ARG A 368 -7.28 12.11 31.23
C ARG A 368 -6.65 11.41 32.44
N GLN A 369 -7.25 11.59 33.61
CA GLN A 369 -6.90 10.81 34.79
C GLN A 369 -7.49 9.39 34.69
N GLU A 370 -6.73 8.37 35.08
CA GLU A 370 -7.24 6.98 35.12
C GLU A 370 -8.24 6.78 36.26
N TRP A 371 -8.06 7.49 37.37
CA TRP A 371 -8.89 7.47 38.56
C TRP A 371 -9.31 8.87 38.96
N ILE A 372 -10.61 9.06 39.23
CA ILE A 372 -11.17 10.30 39.76
C ILE A 372 -11.90 9.99 41.06
N GLN A 373 -11.64 10.79 42.10
CA GLN A 373 -12.40 10.74 43.34
C GLN A 373 -13.55 11.76 43.29
N TYR A 374 -14.78 11.30 43.47
CA TYR A 374 -15.97 12.14 43.47
C TYR A 374 -16.89 11.74 44.62
N ASN A 375 -17.32 12.70 45.45
CA ASN A 375 -18.11 12.45 46.66
C ASN A 375 -17.53 11.36 47.59
N LYS A 376 -16.19 11.33 47.74
CA LYS A 376 -15.39 10.32 48.49
C LYS A 376 -15.39 8.91 47.89
N GLU A 377 -15.98 8.72 46.71
CA GLU A 377 -16.04 7.45 45.99
C GLU A 377 -15.06 7.45 44.82
N TRP A 378 -14.50 6.29 44.48
CA TRP A 378 -13.54 6.16 43.37
C TRP A 378 -14.19 5.68 42.09
N TYR A 379 -13.88 6.39 41.00
CA TYR A 379 -14.34 6.10 39.66
C TYR A 379 -13.12 5.85 38.76
N GLN A 380 -13.07 4.66 38.15
CA GLN A 380 -12.03 4.31 37.17
C GLN A 380 -12.53 4.57 35.75
N TYR A 381 -11.66 5.05 34.87
CA TYR A 381 -11.90 5.08 33.45
C TYR A 381 -12.24 3.68 32.91
N THR A 382 -13.22 3.57 32.01
CA THR A 382 -13.70 2.27 31.50
C THR A 382 -12.97 1.76 30.26
N GLY A 383 -12.05 2.55 29.70
CA GLY A 383 -11.53 2.35 28.35
C GLY A 383 -12.33 3.09 27.27
N ASN A 384 -13.54 3.56 27.58
CA ASN A 384 -14.49 4.10 26.60
C ASN A 384 -14.60 5.63 26.65
N TYR A 385 -14.76 6.24 25.48
CA TYR A 385 -15.09 7.64 25.31
C TYR A 385 -16.03 7.85 24.11
N THR A 386 -16.57 9.05 23.99
CA THR A 386 -17.25 9.53 22.77
C THR A 386 -16.62 10.86 22.35
N ALA A 387 -16.29 11.03 21.08
CA ALA A 387 -15.78 12.28 20.53
C ALA A 387 -16.61 12.68 19.28
N ASP A 388 -16.89 13.97 19.13
CA ASP A 388 -17.55 14.55 17.93
C ASP A 388 -16.54 15.00 16.85
N THR A 389 -15.29 14.52 16.96
CA THR A 389 -14.23 14.69 15.96
C THR A 389 -14.55 13.94 14.67
N PRO A 390 -14.00 14.36 13.51
CA PRO A 390 -14.31 13.76 12.20
C PRO A 390 -14.01 12.26 12.09
N ASP A 391 -13.07 11.74 12.89
CA ASP A 391 -12.69 10.33 12.97
C ASP A 391 -13.09 9.67 14.29
N SER A 392 -13.88 10.37 15.12
CA SER A 392 -14.34 9.94 16.45
C SER A 392 -13.22 9.58 17.44
N LYS A 393 -12.00 10.11 17.25
CA LYS A 393 -10.88 9.95 18.21
C LYS A 393 -10.81 11.06 19.25
N ASP A 394 -10.17 10.77 20.38
CA ASP A 394 -9.86 11.71 21.45
C ASP A 394 -8.53 12.47 21.27
N ASN A 395 -8.04 12.50 20.04
CA ASN A 395 -6.87 13.25 19.58
C ASN A 395 -7.11 13.71 18.14
N GLY A 396 -6.36 14.72 17.69
CA GLY A 396 -6.52 15.26 16.34
C GLY A 396 -5.77 16.57 16.15
N THR A 397 -6.26 17.42 15.27
CA THR A 397 -5.77 18.80 15.07
C THR A 397 -6.86 19.82 15.43
N PHE A 398 -6.45 21.01 15.86
CA PHE A 398 -7.38 22.09 16.17
C PHE A 398 -7.99 22.67 14.88
N SER A 399 -9.31 22.88 14.86
CA SER A 399 -10.00 23.53 13.73
C SER A 399 -10.19 25.02 13.98
N ALA A 400 -9.99 25.84 12.95
CA ALA A 400 -10.21 27.29 13.01
C ALA A 400 -11.68 27.65 13.35
N THR A 401 -12.64 26.81 12.94
CA THR A 401 -14.09 27.12 12.95
C THR A 401 -14.95 26.16 13.76
N THR A 402 -14.41 25.01 14.16
CA THR A 402 -15.19 23.91 14.77
C THR A 402 -14.54 23.48 16.07
N GLY A 403 -15.22 23.68 17.20
CA GLY A 403 -14.80 23.12 18.49
C GLY A 403 -15.25 21.66 18.60
N TYR A 404 -14.51 20.87 19.36
CA TYR A 404 -14.82 19.44 19.58
C TYR A 404 -15.11 19.16 21.06
N ASN A 405 -15.90 18.14 21.33
CA ASN A 405 -16.23 17.60 22.64
C ASN A 405 -15.78 16.13 22.72
N VAL A 406 -14.84 15.85 23.61
CA VAL A 406 -14.50 14.49 24.04
C VAL A 406 -15.19 14.23 25.37
N THR A 407 -15.77 13.05 25.56
CA THR A 407 -16.40 12.65 26.82
C THR A 407 -15.92 11.26 27.25
N TYR A 408 -15.03 11.23 28.23
CA TYR A 408 -14.49 10.04 28.85
C TYR A 408 -15.49 9.44 29.85
N LYS A 409 -15.64 8.10 29.82
CA LYS A 409 -16.60 7.36 30.65
C LYS A 409 -15.90 6.68 31.83
N TYR A 410 -16.50 6.79 33.00
CA TYR A 410 -15.94 6.28 34.25
C TYR A 410 -16.95 5.44 35.04
N LYS A 411 -16.50 4.35 35.64
CA LYS A 411 -17.32 3.45 36.46
C LYS A 411 -16.87 3.47 37.91
N LYS A 412 -17.84 3.54 38.84
CA LYS A 412 -17.58 3.41 40.28
C LYS A 412 -16.97 2.04 40.57
N GLN A 413 -15.85 2.00 41.29
CA GLN A 413 -15.22 0.76 41.75
C GLN A 413 -15.35 0.65 43.26
N THR A 414 -15.93 -0.44 43.74
CA THR A 414 -16.16 -0.67 45.17
C THR A 414 -16.00 -2.17 45.49
N PRO A 415 -15.21 -2.55 46.51
CA PRO A 415 -14.41 -1.67 47.36
C PRO A 415 -13.08 -1.27 46.68
N PRO A 416 -12.58 -0.04 46.85
CA PRO A 416 -11.45 0.50 46.08
C PRO A 416 -10.10 -0.17 46.36
N GLU A 417 -9.90 -0.76 47.55
CA GLU A 417 -8.67 -1.46 47.93
C GLU A 417 -8.31 -2.62 46.99
N ASN A 418 -9.30 -3.30 46.43
CA ASN A 418 -9.12 -4.38 45.43
C ASN A 418 -8.47 -3.90 44.12
N TYR A 419 -8.39 -2.58 43.92
CA TYR A 419 -7.81 -1.94 42.75
C TYR A 419 -6.54 -1.15 43.09
N ALA A 420 -6.25 -0.94 44.38
CA ALA A 420 -5.12 -0.16 44.87
C ALA A 420 -3.77 -0.88 44.67
N LEU A 421 -3.74 -2.21 44.69
CA LEU A 421 -2.58 -3.00 44.27
C LEU A 421 -3.05 -4.13 43.36
N LYS A 422 -2.57 -4.15 42.11
CA LYS A 422 -2.81 -5.23 41.15
C LYS A 422 -1.49 -5.92 40.85
N LYS A 423 -1.53 -7.25 40.68
CA LYS A 423 -0.37 -8.08 40.34
C LYS A 423 -0.69 -8.97 39.15
N ALA A 424 0.17 -8.94 38.15
CA ALA A 424 0.11 -9.79 36.98
C ALA A 424 1.40 -10.61 36.85
N VAL A 425 1.32 -11.69 36.09
CA VAL A 425 2.39 -12.63 35.81
C VAL A 425 2.48 -12.89 34.31
N LYS A 426 3.67 -13.28 33.86
CA LYS A 426 3.98 -13.58 32.46
C LYS A 426 5.14 -14.58 32.40
N ASN A 427 4.99 -15.69 31.66
CA ASN A 427 6.09 -16.61 31.38
C ASN A 427 6.94 -16.05 30.22
N VAL A 428 8.15 -15.59 30.57
CA VAL A 428 9.09 -14.98 29.63
C VAL A 428 9.74 -16.05 28.76
N THR A 429 10.05 -17.22 29.31
CA THR A 429 10.63 -18.34 28.53
C THR A 429 9.65 -18.89 27.49
N ALA A 430 8.34 -18.87 27.78
CA ALA A 430 7.29 -19.25 26.83
C ALA A 430 6.95 -18.16 25.80
N ASN A 431 7.52 -16.95 25.92
CA ASN A 431 7.19 -15.77 25.12
C ASN A 431 5.69 -15.38 25.18
N ASP A 432 5.06 -15.49 26.36
CA ASP A 432 3.69 -15.03 26.59
C ASP A 432 3.51 -13.59 26.04
N ALA A 433 2.46 -13.31 25.28
CA ALA A 433 2.24 -11.95 24.75
C ALA A 433 1.90 -10.97 25.88
N ASN A 434 0.91 -11.32 26.71
CA ASN A 434 0.22 -10.42 27.61
C ASN A 434 0.58 -10.64 29.09
N TRP A 435 0.30 -9.63 29.91
CA TRP A 435 0.26 -9.76 31.37
C TRP A 435 -1.09 -10.33 31.80
N VAL A 436 -1.08 -11.39 32.62
CA VAL A 436 -2.29 -12.15 33.03
C VAL A 436 -2.26 -12.45 34.53
N THR A 437 -3.36 -12.98 35.09
CA THR A 437 -3.41 -13.41 36.51
C THR A 437 -3.16 -14.91 36.69
N ASP A 438 -3.22 -15.72 35.64
CA ASP A 438 -2.86 -17.15 35.62
C ASP A 438 -2.12 -17.42 34.30
N THR A 439 -0.94 -18.04 34.36
CA THR A 439 -0.17 -18.53 33.20
C THR A 439 0.35 -19.94 33.48
N THR A 440 0.96 -20.60 32.50
CA THR A 440 1.57 -21.92 32.68
C THR A 440 3.10 -21.86 32.68
N GLY A 441 3.74 -22.86 33.29
CA GLY A 441 5.19 -22.97 33.29
C GLY A 441 5.72 -24.37 33.57
N LYS A 442 7.04 -24.48 33.61
CA LYS A 442 7.81 -25.68 33.99
C LYS A 442 9.10 -25.26 34.70
N THR A 443 9.74 -26.21 35.39
CA THR A 443 11.08 -26.05 35.96
C THR A 443 12.06 -25.41 34.96
N GLY A 444 12.76 -24.36 35.40
CA GLY A 444 13.72 -23.60 34.59
C GLY A 444 13.12 -22.45 33.75
N ASP A 445 11.79 -22.29 33.70
CA ASP A 445 11.19 -21.11 33.05
C ASP A 445 11.44 -19.84 33.86
N ASN A 446 11.69 -18.73 33.16
CA ASN A 446 11.78 -17.39 33.73
C ASN A 446 10.38 -16.76 33.74
N ILE A 447 9.91 -16.41 34.93
CA ILE A 447 8.64 -15.75 35.17
C ILE A 447 8.90 -14.28 35.51
N SER A 448 8.12 -13.38 34.93
CA SER A 448 8.08 -11.97 35.31
C SER A 448 6.79 -11.68 36.05
N TYR A 449 6.84 -10.80 37.04
CA TYR A 449 5.68 -10.24 37.74
C TYR A 449 5.65 -8.73 37.53
N GLU A 450 4.48 -8.18 37.19
CA GLU A 450 4.22 -6.73 37.16
C GLU A 450 3.25 -6.39 38.30
N LEU A 451 3.63 -5.42 39.13
CA LEU A 451 2.74 -4.83 40.12
C LEU A 451 2.38 -3.41 39.69
N THR A 452 1.11 -3.05 39.79
CA THR A 452 0.65 -1.67 39.65
C THR A 452 0.05 -1.24 40.99
N TYR A 453 0.68 -0.25 41.63
CA TYR A 453 0.15 0.39 42.83
C TYR A 453 -0.55 1.70 42.47
N THR A 454 -1.72 1.97 43.05
CA THR A 454 -2.48 3.21 42.93
C THR A 454 -2.99 3.63 44.30
N ASN A 455 -2.75 4.89 44.71
CA ASN A 455 -3.21 5.39 45.99
C ASN A 455 -4.73 5.69 45.98
N LEU A 456 -5.53 4.66 46.22
CA LEU A 456 -7.00 4.74 46.37
C LEU A 456 -7.46 4.67 47.84
N THR A 457 -6.56 4.32 48.77
CA THR A 457 -6.86 4.08 50.18
C THR A 457 -6.20 5.08 51.13
N ASN A 458 -5.69 6.20 50.60
CA ASN A 458 -4.90 7.22 51.30
C ASN A 458 -3.52 6.74 51.81
N ILE A 459 -3.04 5.58 51.36
CA ILE A 459 -1.68 5.11 51.59
C ILE A 459 -0.76 5.83 50.58
N SER A 460 -0.28 7.01 50.95
CA SER A 460 0.59 7.84 50.10
C SER A 460 2.07 7.47 50.20
N SER A 461 2.49 6.73 51.23
CA SER A 461 3.86 6.29 51.44
C SER A 461 3.90 4.92 52.13
N GLY A 462 5.01 4.21 51.94
CA GLY A 462 5.23 2.88 52.50
C GLY A 462 6.15 2.06 51.62
N ASP A 463 6.02 0.74 51.74
CA ASP A 463 6.77 -0.24 50.98
C ASP A 463 5.83 -1.20 50.23
N ILE A 464 6.32 -1.75 49.12
CA ILE A 464 5.79 -2.95 48.48
C ILE A 464 6.55 -4.15 49.05
N THR A 465 5.85 -5.11 49.67
CA THR A 465 6.42 -6.39 50.09
C THR A 465 5.90 -7.51 49.20
N ASP A 466 6.80 -8.19 48.47
CA ASP A 466 6.50 -9.24 47.50
C ASP A 466 7.30 -10.49 47.84
N LYS A 467 6.77 -11.30 48.76
CA LYS A 467 7.42 -12.53 49.19
C LYS A 467 7.23 -13.61 48.13
N LEU A 468 8.23 -13.76 47.27
CA LEU A 468 8.27 -14.81 46.26
C LEU A 468 8.12 -16.20 46.92
N PRO A 469 7.30 -17.09 46.33
CA PRO A 469 7.22 -18.48 46.75
C PRO A 469 8.58 -19.17 46.73
N SER A 470 8.83 -20.11 47.64
CA SER A 470 10.12 -20.84 47.76
C SER A 470 10.54 -21.61 46.50
N ASN A 471 9.58 -21.87 45.61
CA ASN A 471 9.81 -22.48 44.31
C ASN A 471 10.15 -21.48 43.18
N ILE A 472 10.29 -20.17 43.48
CA ILE A 472 10.76 -19.13 42.57
C ILE A 472 12.06 -18.53 43.11
N THR A 473 13.15 -18.61 42.35
CA THR A 473 14.40 -17.90 42.69
C THR A 473 14.43 -16.53 42.01
N TYR A 474 14.52 -15.45 42.79
CA TYR A 474 14.66 -14.08 42.26
C TYR A 474 15.87 -13.92 41.33
N THR A 475 15.67 -13.26 40.20
CA THR A 475 16.76 -12.90 39.27
C THR A 475 17.39 -11.56 39.69
N LYS A 476 18.61 -11.59 40.23
CA LYS A 476 19.35 -10.38 40.60
C LYS A 476 19.49 -9.40 39.42
N GLY A 477 19.29 -8.11 39.69
CA GLY A 477 19.31 -7.03 38.71
C GLY A 477 18.02 -6.90 37.88
N SER A 478 16.97 -7.69 38.16
CA SER A 478 15.72 -7.65 37.40
C SER A 478 14.66 -6.69 37.92
N LEU A 479 14.87 -6.07 39.09
CA LEU A 479 13.93 -5.12 39.66
C LEU A 479 13.92 -3.81 38.87
N GLN A 480 12.75 -3.46 38.33
CA GLN A 480 12.52 -2.24 37.58
C GLN A 480 11.29 -1.51 38.12
N MET A 481 11.29 -0.18 37.98
CA MET A 481 10.18 0.67 38.35
C MET A 481 9.81 1.58 37.18
N ALA A 482 8.51 1.84 37.01
CA ALA A 482 7.97 2.83 36.09
C ALA A 482 7.02 3.78 36.83
N SER A 483 7.13 5.08 36.59
CA SER A 483 6.27 6.09 37.21
C SER A 483 6.19 7.34 36.31
N PRO A 484 5.35 8.35 36.63
CA PRO A 484 5.35 9.63 35.92
C PRO A 484 6.75 10.25 35.70
N ASP A 485 7.64 10.19 36.70
CA ASP A 485 9.03 10.69 36.62
C ASP A 485 9.88 10.00 35.55
N SER A 486 9.56 8.74 35.21
CA SER A 486 10.23 7.99 34.13
C SER A 486 9.41 7.98 32.83
N ASN A 487 8.38 8.83 32.72
CA ASN A 487 7.40 8.82 31.64
C ASN A 487 6.79 7.42 31.39
N TRP A 488 6.54 6.68 32.48
CA TRP A 488 6.08 5.28 32.48
C TRP A 488 7.02 4.26 31.82
N GLU A 489 8.25 4.64 31.46
CA GLU A 489 9.29 3.69 31.07
C GLU A 489 9.83 2.95 32.30
N TYR A 490 10.05 1.64 32.17
CA TYR A 490 10.71 0.84 33.19
C TYR A 490 12.21 1.17 33.25
N LYS A 491 12.67 1.67 34.40
CA LYS A 491 14.09 1.86 34.72
C LYS A 491 14.50 0.86 35.81
N THR A 492 15.66 0.25 35.66
CA THR A 492 16.23 -0.61 36.70
C THR A 492 16.55 0.21 37.94
N ILE A 493 16.22 -0.32 39.13
CA ILE A 493 16.49 0.31 40.42
C ILE A 493 17.38 -0.60 41.28
N ASP A 494 17.93 -0.08 42.38
CA ASP A 494 18.68 -0.90 43.33
C ASP A 494 17.78 -1.98 43.94
N ASP A 495 18.28 -3.22 43.94
CA ASP A 495 17.57 -4.40 44.44
C ASP A 495 18.14 -4.97 45.74
N SER A 496 19.10 -4.28 46.38
CA SER A 496 19.74 -4.74 47.62
C SER A 496 18.76 -4.99 48.78
N ILE A 497 17.77 -4.12 48.94
CA ILE A 497 16.68 -4.25 49.94
C ILE A 497 15.72 -5.37 49.54
N PHE A 498 15.48 -5.58 48.25
CA PHE A 498 14.62 -6.66 47.77
C PHE A 498 15.27 -8.03 47.96
N ILE A 499 16.57 -8.16 47.70
CA ILE A 499 17.31 -9.41 47.92
C ILE A 499 17.35 -9.80 49.40
N SER A 500 17.47 -8.82 50.31
CA SER A 500 17.54 -9.08 51.75
C SER A 500 16.17 -9.35 52.39
N ASN A 501 15.16 -8.52 52.09
CA ASN A 501 13.88 -8.51 52.81
C ASN A 501 12.64 -8.68 51.91
N GLN A 502 12.81 -8.81 50.59
CA GLN A 502 11.73 -8.89 49.59
C GLN A 502 10.77 -7.68 49.63
N THR A 503 11.37 -6.51 49.82
CA THR A 503 10.69 -5.24 50.03
C THR A 503 11.26 -4.14 49.13
N VAL A 504 10.40 -3.28 48.58
CA VAL A 504 10.76 -2.13 47.73
C VAL A 504 10.08 -0.88 48.25
N LYS A 505 10.84 0.20 48.47
CA LYS A 505 10.27 1.48 48.91
C LYS A 505 9.41 2.11 47.81
N PHE A 506 8.36 2.85 48.20
CA PHE A 506 7.69 3.76 47.27
C PHE A 506 8.71 4.81 46.75
N PRO A 507 8.64 5.22 45.47
CA PRO A 507 9.62 6.17 44.91
C PRO A 507 9.57 7.56 45.55
N TYR A 508 8.37 7.97 45.99
CA TYR A 508 8.05 9.25 46.59
C TYR A 508 6.66 9.18 47.23
N VAL A 509 6.14 10.30 47.73
CA VAL A 509 4.77 10.42 48.24
C VAL A 509 3.78 10.36 47.07
N ILE A 510 3.01 9.28 46.96
CA ILE A 510 2.04 9.06 45.90
C ILE A 510 0.77 9.88 46.17
N PRO A 511 0.39 10.85 45.32
CA PRO A 511 -0.85 11.62 45.49
C PRO A 511 -2.09 10.72 45.32
N ALA A 512 -3.25 11.16 45.80
CA ALA A 512 -4.50 10.43 45.63
C ALA A 512 -4.80 10.16 44.14
N GLY A 513 -5.12 8.92 43.78
CA GLY A 513 -5.30 8.48 42.38
C GLY A 513 -4.01 8.35 41.57
N GLY A 514 -2.88 8.83 42.10
CA GLY A 514 -1.55 8.62 41.54
C GLY A 514 -1.08 7.18 41.70
N SER A 515 -0.14 6.77 40.85
CA SER A 515 0.29 5.37 40.72
C SER A 515 1.76 5.23 40.31
N PHE A 516 2.31 4.05 40.54
CA PHE A 516 3.58 3.59 39.99
C PHE A 516 3.51 2.09 39.71
N LYS A 517 4.44 1.58 38.91
CA LYS A 517 4.59 0.16 38.63
C LYS A 517 5.93 -0.39 39.06
N LEU A 518 5.95 -1.65 39.48
CA LEU A 518 7.16 -2.45 39.66
C LEU A 518 7.13 -3.65 38.74
N LYS A 519 8.31 -4.09 38.33
CA LYS A 519 8.53 -5.33 37.62
C LYS A 519 9.71 -6.07 38.22
N LEU A 520 9.60 -7.38 38.38
CA LEU A 520 10.65 -8.25 38.90
C LEU A 520 10.58 -9.62 38.23
N ASN A 521 11.71 -10.32 38.12
CA ASN A 521 11.78 -11.66 37.51
C ASN A 521 12.26 -12.71 38.52
N GLY A 522 11.87 -13.96 38.27
CA GLY A 522 12.46 -15.12 38.95
C GLY A 522 12.29 -16.41 38.13
N ALA A 523 13.14 -17.40 38.39
CA ALA A 523 13.13 -18.69 37.71
C ALA A 523 12.37 -19.75 38.53
N ILE A 524 11.68 -20.68 37.85
CA ILE A 524 10.99 -21.81 38.51
C ILE A 524 12.01 -22.88 38.93
N ASN A 525 12.03 -23.19 40.23
CA ASN A 525 12.96 -24.12 40.87
C ASN A 525 12.55 -25.59 40.63
N SER A 526 13.49 -26.53 40.81
CA SER A 526 13.31 -27.98 40.59
C SER A 526 12.43 -28.73 41.59
N GLY A 527 11.69 -28.01 42.44
CA GLY A 527 10.84 -28.58 43.50
C GLY A 527 9.34 -28.61 43.17
N VAL A 528 8.95 -28.55 41.89
CA VAL A 528 7.54 -28.50 41.45
C VAL A 528 7.15 -29.71 40.60
N SER A 529 5.90 -30.14 40.74
CA SER A 529 5.29 -31.27 40.04
C SER A 529 4.24 -30.82 39.01
N PRO A 530 3.98 -31.63 37.97
CA PRO A 530 2.82 -31.48 37.10
C PRO A 530 1.50 -31.27 37.87
N GLY A 531 0.82 -30.16 37.58
CA GLY A 531 -0.44 -29.76 38.22
C GLY A 531 -0.30 -28.78 39.39
N ASP A 532 0.92 -28.55 39.90
CA ASP A 532 1.15 -27.60 40.99
C ASP A 532 0.76 -26.16 40.59
N LYS A 533 0.24 -25.40 41.55
CA LYS A 533 -0.06 -23.97 41.39
C LYS A 533 0.86 -23.12 42.26
N ILE A 534 1.73 -22.35 41.61
CA ILE A 534 2.59 -21.36 42.24
C ILE A 534 1.77 -20.09 42.39
N ILE A 535 1.40 -19.73 43.62
CA ILE A 535 0.59 -18.55 43.91
C ILE A 535 1.50 -17.45 44.48
N ASN A 536 1.57 -16.30 43.81
CA ASN A 536 2.33 -15.14 44.26
C ASN A 536 1.43 -13.91 44.44
N ASN A 537 1.50 -13.26 45.61
CA ASN A 537 0.79 -12.01 45.92
C ASN A 537 1.71 -11.04 46.67
N ALA A 538 1.30 -9.79 46.83
CA ALA A 538 2.09 -8.76 47.48
C ALA A 538 1.21 -7.86 48.35
N THR A 539 1.84 -7.09 49.23
CA THR A 539 1.19 -6.03 50.01
C THR A 539 1.85 -4.68 49.78
N ALA A 540 1.07 -3.60 49.85
CA ALA A 540 1.54 -2.23 49.76
C ALA A 540 1.10 -1.43 51.00
N GLY A 541 2.04 -0.72 51.64
CA GLY A 541 1.73 0.25 52.69
C GLY A 541 2.72 0.27 53.85
N THR A 542 2.20 0.54 55.05
CA THR A 542 2.97 0.64 56.30
C THR A 542 2.65 -0.53 57.24
N SER A 543 3.33 -0.58 58.39
CA SER A 543 3.01 -1.51 59.47
C SER A 543 1.62 -1.32 60.09
N SER A 544 0.97 -0.16 59.89
CA SER A 544 -0.34 0.17 60.46
C SER A 544 -1.50 0.10 59.46
N SER A 545 -1.23 0.23 58.16
CA SER A 545 -2.24 0.19 57.09
C SER A 545 -1.63 -0.38 55.82
N SER A 546 -2.26 -1.39 55.24
CA SER A 546 -1.82 -2.00 53.97
C SER A 546 -2.98 -2.48 53.10
N VAL A 547 -2.71 -2.61 51.81
CA VAL A 547 -3.59 -3.29 50.83
C VAL A 547 -2.88 -4.51 50.26
N LYS A 548 -3.63 -5.57 49.91
CA LYS A 548 -3.10 -6.80 49.31
C LYS A 548 -3.44 -6.85 47.82
N SER A 549 -2.54 -7.37 47.00
CA SER A 549 -2.82 -7.67 45.60
C SER A 549 -3.78 -8.85 45.44
N ASN A 550 -4.36 -8.96 44.24
CA ASN A 550 -4.83 -10.25 43.74
C ASN A 550 -3.68 -11.29 43.72
N ASP A 551 -4.06 -12.57 43.68
CA ASP A 551 -3.11 -13.65 43.41
C ASP A 551 -2.72 -13.66 41.91
N ALA A 552 -1.44 -13.90 41.65
CA ALA A 552 -0.89 -14.16 40.33
C ALA A 552 -0.32 -15.59 40.31
N ILE A 553 -0.80 -16.41 39.38
CA ILE A 553 -0.68 -17.87 39.43
C ILE A 553 0.20 -18.37 38.28
N VAL A 554 1.10 -19.31 38.56
CA VAL A 554 1.74 -20.14 37.53
C VAL A 554 1.38 -21.60 37.75
N THR A 555 0.64 -22.18 36.80
CA THR A 555 0.23 -23.59 36.82
C THR A 555 1.29 -24.45 36.11
N ILE A 556 1.80 -25.50 36.75
CA ILE A 556 2.86 -26.35 36.19
C ILE A 556 2.28 -27.41 35.26
N ASN A 557 2.77 -27.45 34.01
CA ASN A 557 2.21 -28.31 32.97
C ASN A 557 2.53 -29.81 33.18
N LYS A 558 1.54 -30.68 32.93
CA LYS A 558 1.77 -32.14 32.76
C LYS A 558 2.26 -32.42 31.34
N LEU A 559 3.38 -33.13 31.23
CA LEU A 559 3.89 -33.58 29.93
C LEU A 559 3.04 -34.75 29.41
N PRO A 560 2.60 -34.72 28.13
CA PRO A 560 1.89 -35.84 27.52
C PRO A 560 2.84 -37.02 27.21
N TYR A 561 2.33 -38.24 27.16
CA TYR A 561 3.05 -39.45 26.76
C TYR A 561 3.48 -39.38 25.29
N LYS A 562 4.77 -39.59 25.00
CA LYS A 562 5.37 -39.42 23.66
C LYS A 562 5.92 -40.73 23.08
N GLY A 563 5.04 -41.66 22.75
CA GLY A 563 5.37 -42.70 21.77
C GLY A 563 5.66 -42.08 20.39
N SER A 564 6.12 -42.89 19.44
CA SER A 564 6.34 -42.46 18.05
C SER A 564 5.91 -43.50 17.03
N ILE A 565 5.29 -43.05 15.94
CA ILE A 565 5.16 -43.81 14.68
C ILE A 565 5.99 -43.17 13.56
N GLU A 566 6.77 -43.98 12.85
CA GLU A 566 7.52 -43.60 11.64
C GLU A 566 6.98 -44.39 10.45
N LYS A 567 6.72 -43.77 9.30
CA LYS A 567 6.40 -44.46 8.05
C LYS A 567 7.35 -44.01 6.94
N GLY A 568 7.70 -44.94 6.05
CA GLY A 568 8.45 -44.67 4.83
C GLY A 568 8.05 -45.61 3.69
N VAL A 569 8.39 -45.19 2.47
CA VAL A 569 8.18 -45.89 1.21
C VAL A 569 9.49 -45.90 0.40
N LEU A 570 9.65 -46.85 -0.51
CA LEU A 570 10.67 -46.85 -1.55
C LEU A 570 10.12 -47.48 -2.85
N ASN A 571 10.69 -47.12 -3.99
CA ASN A 571 10.35 -47.67 -5.30
C ASN A 571 11.39 -48.73 -5.73
N GLU A 572 10.96 -50.00 -5.78
CA GLU A 572 11.80 -51.14 -6.15
C GLU A 572 12.10 -51.18 -7.65
N THR A 573 11.17 -50.73 -8.52
CA THR A 573 11.42 -50.59 -9.98
C THR A 573 12.54 -49.59 -10.26
N ASN A 574 12.57 -48.47 -9.54
CA ASN A 574 13.64 -47.47 -9.59
C ASN A 574 14.89 -47.84 -8.77
N LYS A 575 14.94 -49.05 -8.19
CA LYS A 575 16.07 -49.62 -7.42
C LYS A 575 16.44 -48.80 -6.18
N GLU A 576 15.46 -48.16 -5.55
CA GLU A 576 15.69 -47.46 -4.29
C GLU A 576 16.03 -48.43 -3.16
N THR A 577 16.92 -48.03 -2.25
CA THR A 577 17.46 -48.89 -1.17
C THR A 577 17.18 -48.35 0.23
N LYS A 578 16.47 -47.22 0.36
CA LYS A 578 16.17 -46.55 1.62
C LYS A 578 14.70 -46.14 1.65
N TYR A 579 14.02 -46.44 2.76
CA TYR A 579 12.69 -45.91 3.02
C TYR A 579 12.75 -44.41 3.29
N GLN A 580 11.83 -43.66 2.69
CA GLN A 580 11.72 -42.21 2.72
C GLN A 580 10.25 -41.79 2.83
N SER A 581 9.95 -40.56 3.27
CA SER A 581 8.57 -40.10 3.44
C SER A 581 7.85 -39.80 2.11
N LYS A 582 8.56 -39.74 1.00
CA LYS A 582 7.99 -39.61 -0.35
C LYS A 582 8.95 -40.23 -1.38
N THR A 583 8.42 -40.97 -2.36
CA THR A 583 9.16 -41.47 -3.52
C THR A 583 8.43 -41.09 -4.81
N SER A 584 9.11 -41.14 -5.97
CA SER A 584 8.47 -41.00 -7.27
C SER A 584 8.07 -42.35 -7.84
N GLY A 585 6.93 -42.40 -8.53
CA GLY A 585 6.42 -43.58 -9.22
C GLY A 585 5.81 -43.25 -10.58
N GLN A 586 5.68 -44.29 -11.39
CA GLN A 586 4.94 -44.31 -12.66
C GLN A 586 4.01 -45.54 -12.67
N VAL A 587 3.07 -45.59 -13.61
CA VAL A 587 2.16 -46.75 -13.77
C VAL A 587 2.98 -48.05 -13.91
N ASP A 588 2.54 -49.09 -13.20
CA ASP A 588 3.18 -50.41 -13.07
C ASP A 588 4.52 -50.45 -12.28
N ASP A 589 4.94 -49.36 -11.61
CA ASP A 589 6.05 -49.41 -10.65
C ASP A 589 5.70 -50.21 -9.39
N LEU A 590 6.65 -50.99 -8.88
CA LEU A 590 6.57 -51.71 -7.62
C LEU A 590 7.13 -50.84 -6.48
N VAL A 591 6.31 -50.60 -5.45
CA VAL A 591 6.70 -49.84 -4.26
C VAL A 591 6.56 -50.66 -2.98
N LYS A 592 7.36 -50.33 -1.97
CA LYS A 592 7.43 -51.02 -0.69
C LYS A 592 7.37 -50.07 0.48
N TYR A 593 6.55 -50.39 1.46
CA TYR A 593 6.31 -49.59 2.66
C TYR A 593 6.91 -50.21 3.91
N GLN A 594 7.30 -49.36 4.85
CA GLN A 594 7.71 -49.71 6.20
C GLN A 594 7.07 -48.77 7.22
N ILE A 595 6.52 -49.32 8.29
CA ILE A 595 6.02 -48.57 9.46
C ILE A 595 6.77 -49.05 10.70
N LYS A 596 7.16 -48.16 11.61
CA LYS A 596 7.74 -48.49 12.92
C LYS A 596 6.95 -47.83 14.04
N VAL A 597 6.65 -48.58 15.09
CA VAL A 597 5.96 -48.09 16.30
C VAL A 597 6.87 -48.30 17.51
N LYS A 598 7.01 -47.29 18.36
CA LYS A 598 7.84 -47.31 19.59
C LYS A 598 7.11 -46.63 20.76
N PRO A 599 7.13 -47.20 21.99
CA PRO A 599 6.71 -46.54 23.22
C PRO A 599 7.61 -45.33 23.60
N ASP A 600 7.16 -44.49 24.54
CA ASP A 600 7.91 -43.31 24.98
C ASP A 600 9.22 -43.70 25.67
N ALA A 601 10.35 -43.25 25.13
CA ALA A 601 11.68 -43.51 25.69
C ALA A 601 11.91 -42.86 27.08
N ASN A 602 11.08 -41.90 27.49
CA ASN A 602 11.19 -41.16 28.75
C ASN A 602 10.15 -41.57 29.80
N SER A 603 9.11 -42.33 29.41
CA SER A 603 8.11 -42.84 30.35
C SER A 603 8.46 -44.24 30.87
N ALA A 604 7.91 -44.58 32.03
CA ALA A 604 7.86 -45.95 32.55
C ALA A 604 6.51 -46.64 32.23
N ASP A 605 5.54 -45.91 31.68
CA ASP A 605 4.25 -46.48 31.24
C ASP A 605 4.41 -47.33 29.98
N LYS A 606 3.61 -48.40 29.91
CA LYS A 606 3.51 -49.27 28.73
C LYS A 606 2.39 -48.85 27.79
N LEU A 607 2.54 -49.15 26.50
CA LEU A 607 1.43 -49.15 25.54
C LEU A 607 0.71 -50.51 25.58
N THR A 608 -0.62 -50.46 25.60
CA THR A 608 -1.52 -51.61 25.56
C THR A 608 -2.62 -51.39 24.53
N THR A 609 -3.33 -52.46 24.15
CA THR A 609 -4.44 -52.42 23.17
C THR A 609 -4.06 -51.63 21.91
N ILE A 610 -2.94 -52.02 21.29
CA ILE A 610 -2.29 -51.24 20.24
C ILE A 610 -2.89 -51.60 18.87
N ASP A 611 -3.81 -50.76 18.41
CA ASP A 611 -4.47 -50.86 17.10
C ASP A 611 -3.73 -49.99 16.08
N LEU A 612 -3.28 -50.59 14.98
CA LEU A 612 -2.70 -49.89 13.84
C LEU A 612 -3.58 -50.04 12.60
N LYS A 613 -3.76 -48.94 11.88
CA LYS A 613 -4.52 -48.89 10.61
C LYS A 613 -3.75 -48.08 9.59
N ASP A 614 -3.55 -48.64 8.41
CA ASP A 614 -3.01 -47.93 7.24
C ASP A 614 -4.09 -47.68 6.19
N VAL A 615 -4.01 -46.53 5.51
CA VAL A 615 -5.02 -46.06 4.56
C VAL A 615 -4.36 -45.39 3.36
N VAL A 616 -4.53 -46.00 2.19
CA VAL A 616 -4.24 -45.41 0.87
C VAL A 616 -5.42 -44.52 0.45
N SER A 617 -5.16 -43.40 -0.22
CA SER A 617 -6.18 -42.44 -0.70
C SER A 617 -7.31 -43.08 -1.51
N ASP A 618 -6.98 -43.85 -2.56
CA ASP A 618 -7.91 -44.74 -3.24
C ASP A 618 -7.26 -46.12 -3.47
N PRO A 619 -7.55 -47.13 -2.64
CA PRO A 619 -6.95 -48.45 -2.73
C PRO A 619 -7.42 -49.29 -3.94
N THR A 620 -8.29 -48.74 -4.80
CA THR A 620 -8.78 -49.41 -6.01
C THR A 620 -8.26 -48.80 -7.31
N SER A 621 -7.95 -47.49 -7.31
CA SER A 621 -7.41 -46.80 -8.48
C SER A 621 -5.93 -46.38 -8.35
N ASP A 622 -5.39 -46.29 -7.13
CA ASP A 622 -4.04 -45.78 -6.91
C ASP A 622 -2.96 -46.86 -6.83
N LEU A 623 -3.21 -47.89 -6.02
CA LEU A 623 -2.18 -48.84 -5.60
C LEU A 623 -2.78 -50.24 -5.37
N ASP A 624 -2.26 -51.23 -6.08
CA ASP A 624 -2.64 -52.64 -6.00
C ASP A 624 -1.77 -53.34 -4.94
N ILE A 625 -2.32 -53.57 -3.75
CA ILE A 625 -1.58 -54.08 -2.57
C ILE A 625 -1.41 -55.60 -2.63
N ASP A 626 -0.17 -56.10 -2.52
CA ASP A 626 0.06 -57.52 -2.29
C ASP A 626 -0.19 -57.87 -0.81
N ASN A 627 -1.41 -58.30 -0.50
CA ASN A 627 -1.79 -58.72 0.85
C ASN A 627 -0.95 -59.90 1.40
N ASN A 628 -0.24 -60.67 0.54
CA ASN A 628 0.64 -61.74 1.02
C ASN A 628 1.99 -61.23 1.55
N SER A 629 2.34 -59.98 1.25
CA SER A 629 3.59 -59.32 1.65
C SER A 629 3.55 -58.73 3.06
N ILE A 630 2.38 -58.64 3.70
CA ILE A 630 2.18 -57.93 4.97
C ILE A 630 2.80 -58.72 6.13
N LEU A 631 3.84 -58.14 6.75
CA LEU A 631 4.61 -58.76 7.82
C LEU A 631 4.91 -57.77 8.94
N VAL A 632 4.59 -58.15 10.18
CA VAL A 632 4.99 -57.49 11.42
C VAL A 632 6.22 -58.21 12.00
N THR A 633 7.23 -57.46 12.43
CA THR A 633 8.46 -57.93 13.08
C THR A 633 8.69 -57.13 14.36
N TYR A 634 8.85 -57.80 15.49
CA TYR A 634 9.12 -57.16 16.79
C TYR A 634 10.63 -57.10 17.08
N ALA A 635 11.03 -56.25 18.03
CA ALA A 635 12.43 -56.06 18.44
C ALA A 635 13.14 -57.33 18.93
N ASP A 636 12.39 -58.33 19.40
CA ASP A 636 12.88 -59.66 19.83
C ASP A 636 13.08 -60.65 18.66
N GLY A 637 12.79 -60.24 17.42
CA GLY A 637 12.86 -61.08 16.22
C GLY A 637 11.62 -61.94 15.97
N SER A 638 10.60 -61.91 16.85
CA SER A 638 9.32 -62.58 16.58
C SER A 638 8.57 -61.90 15.43
N THR A 639 7.85 -62.69 14.64
CA THR A 639 7.10 -62.20 13.47
C THR A 639 5.64 -62.65 13.48
N GLN A 640 4.79 -61.85 12.85
CA GLN A 640 3.35 -62.01 12.76
C GLN A 640 2.92 -61.61 11.34
N LYS A 641 2.22 -62.50 10.63
CA LYS A 641 1.62 -62.19 9.32
C LYS A 641 0.23 -61.61 9.51
N GLU A 642 -0.14 -60.68 8.65
CA GLU A 642 -1.46 -60.06 8.63
C GLU A 642 -2.15 -60.24 7.28
N SER A 643 -3.49 -60.18 7.27
CA SER A 643 -4.30 -60.34 6.06
C SER A 643 -4.73 -59.00 5.43
N SER A 644 -4.55 -57.89 6.15
CA SER A 644 -4.92 -56.55 5.69
C SER A 644 -4.07 -55.47 6.37
N ILE A 645 -3.79 -54.39 5.64
CA ILE A 645 -3.17 -53.19 6.21
C ILE A 645 -4.16 -52.30 6.99
N ALA A 646 -5.47 -52.56 6.88
CA ALA A 646 -6.52 -51.71 7.43
C ALA A 646 -6.88 -52.00 8.90
N ASP A 647 -6.47 -53.14 9.45
CA ASP A 647 -6.64 -53.51 10.85
C ASP A 647 -5.50 -54.46 11.29
N ILE A 648 -4.48 -53.92 11.95
CA ILE A 648 -3.30 -54.63 12.44
C ILE A 648 -3.25 -54.52 13.96
N LYS A 649 -3.16 -55.66 14.67
CA LYS A 649 -3.10 -55.72 16.13
C LYS A 649 -1.67 -55.97 16.60
N LEU A 650 -1.11 -55.04 17.37
CA LEU A 650 0.23 -55.21 17.95
C LEU A 650 0.15 -55.66 19.42
N LYS A 651 1.13 -56.46 19.86
CA LYS A 651 1.27 -56.86 21.27
C LYS A 651 1.54 -55.64 22.17
N ASP A 652 1.22 -55.74 23.47
CA ASP A 652 1.63 -54.75 24.49
C ASP A 652 3.14 -54.45 24.37
N MET A 653 3.54 -53.17 24.48
CA MET A 653 4.94 -52.75 24.35
C MET A 653 5.39 -51.84 25.50
N VAL A 654 6.55 -52.14 26.08
CA VAL A 654 7.22 -51.33 27.12
C VAL A 654 8.35 -50.46 26.56
N LYS A 655 8.85 -49.51 27.35
CA LYS A 655 10.02 -48.70 27.01
C LYS A 655 11.19 -49.57 26.53
N GLY A 656 11.67 -49.28 25.32
CA GLY A 656 12.78 -49.98 24.66
C GLY A 656 12.35 -51.00 23.60
N GLU A 657 11.07 -51.40 23.57
CA GLU A 657 10.54 -52.29 22.53
C GLU A 657 10.12 -51.53 21.27
N SER A 658 9.90 -52.27 20.18
CA SER A 658 9.33 -51.74 18.94
C SER A 658 8.70 -52.82 18.07
N ALA A 659 7.81 -52.40 17.17
CA ALA A 659 7.24 -53.20 16.10
C ALA A 659 7.53 -52.55 14.74
N THR A 660 7.90 -53.34 13.74
CA THR A 660 8.13 -52.91 12.35
C THR A 660 7.20 -53.67 11.41
N ILE A 661 6.39 -52.98 10.63
CA ILE A 661 5.45 -53.53 9.66
C ILE A 661 5.98 -53.24 8.26
N THR A 662 5.92 -54.21 7.33
CA THR A 662 6.28 -54.02 5.92
C THR A 662 5.27 -54.66 4.98
N TYR A 663 5.05 -54.06 3.81
CA TYR A 663 4.23 -54.59 2.70
C TYR A 663 4.63 -53.93 1.36
N SER A 664 4.21 -54.49 0.23
CA SER A 664 4.44 -53.96 -1.12
C SER A 664 3.13 -53.75 -1.92
N GLY A 665 3.20 -52.97 -2.99
CA GLY A 665 2.10 -52.81 -3.96
C GLY A 665 2.54 -52.19 -5.28
N THR A 666 1.69 -52.28 -6.31
CA THR A 666 1.97 -51.82 -7.68
C THR A 666 1.15 -50.58 -8.02
N VAL A 667 1.80 -49.53 -8.53
CA VAL A 667 1.16 -48.24 -8.87
C VAL A 667 0.18 -48.40 -10.04
N LYS A 668 -1.07 -47.97 -9.85
CA LYS A 668 -2.16 -48.01 -10.84
C LYS A 668 -2.62 -46.63 -11.32
N ARG A 669 -2.42 -45.57 -10.52
CA ARG A 669 -2.84 -44.21 -10.88
C ARG A 669 -2.13 -43.71 -12.15
N THR A 670 -2.92 -43.25 -13.12
CA THR A 670 -2.46 -42.77 -14.43
C THR A 670 -2.32 -41.25 -14.54
N THR A 671 -2.77 -40.51 -13.52
CA THR A 671 -2.74 -39.04 -13.44
C THR A 671 -1.65 -38.57 -12.48
N VAL A 672 -0.97 -37.47 -12.81
CA VAL A 672 0.05 -36.86 -11.95
C VAL A 672 -0.53 -36.48 -10.59
N GLY A 673 0.20 -36.77 -9.51
CA GLY A 673 -0.15 -36.38 -8.14
C GLY A 673 0.14 -37.46 -7.09
N ASP A 674 0.08 -37.07 -5.82
CA ASP A 674 0.47 -37.92 -4.68
C ASP A 674 -0.57 -38.99 -4.36
N ILE A 675 -0.16 -40.25 -4.39
CA ILE A 675 -0.85 -41.35 -3.71
C ILE A 675 -0.53 -41.20 -2.23
N GLU A 676 -1.43 -40.58 -1.49
CA GLU A 676 -1.27 -40.44 -0.04
C GLU A 676 -1.50 -41.80 0.62
N ASN A 677 -0.61 -42.16 1.56
CA ASN A 677 -0.74 -43.41 2.28
C ASN A 677 -0.36 -43.24 3.76
N LYS A 678 -1.35 -43.27 4.65
CA LYS A 678 -1.24 -42.83 6.04
C LYS A 678 -1.49 -43.95 7.06
N ALA A 679 -0.45 -44.31 7.81
CA ALA A 679 -0.57 -45.19 8.97
C ALA A 679 -0.94 -44.38 10.21
N SER A 680 -1.87 -44.89 11.02
CA SER A 680 -2.30 -44.33 12.30
C SER A 680 -2.30 -45.42 13.36
N VAL A 681 -1.87 -45.09 14.57
CA VAL A 681 -1.89 -45.98 15.73
C VAL A 681 -2.78 -45.39 16.84
N THR A 682 -3.54 -46.24 17.52
CA THR A 682 -4.28 -45.90 18.75
C THR A 682 -3.96 -46.94 19.81
N ALA A 683 -3.69 -46.50 21.04
CA ALA A 683 -3.33 -47.37 22.16
C ALA A 683 -3.78 -46.77 23.50
N LYS A 684 -3.69 -47.58 24.57
CA LYS A 684 -3.86 -47.15 25.95
C LYS A 684 -2.54 -47.17 26.70
N THR A 685 -2.33 -46.23 27.61
CA THR A 685 -1.22 -46.30 28.59
C THR A 685 -1.62 -47.17 29.77
N SER A 686 -0.65 -47.57 30.61
CA SER A 686 -0.94 -48.21 31.92
C SER A 686 -1.81 -47.34 32.85
N GLY A 687 -1.79 -46.02 32.69
CA GLY A 687 -2.71 -45.08 33.35
C GLY A 687 -4.10 -44.95 32.71
N ASN A 688 -4.43 -45.78 31.71
CA ASN A 688 -5.66 -45.74 30.90
C ASN A 688 -5.84 -44.43 30.08
N GLU A 689 -4.78 -43.65 29.92
CA GLU A 689 -4.77 -42.50 29.00
C GLU A 689 -4.73 -43.01 27.54
N THR A 690 -5.30 -42.25 26.61
CA THR A 690 -5.29 -42.63 25.18
C THR A 690 -4.08 -42.02 24.49
N TYR A 691 -3.23 -42.87 23.88
CA TYR A 691 -2.19 -42.45 22.97
C TYR A 691 -2.66 -42.66 21.53
N SER A 692 -2.44 -41.68 20.67
CA SER A 692 -2.72 -41.77 19.24
C SER A 692 -1.70 -40.96 18.45
N ASP A 693 -1.17 -41.54 17.38
CA ASP A 693 -0.18 -40.89 16.52
C ASP A 693 -0.35 -41.37 15.06
N SER A 694 0.20 -40.65 14.08
CA SER A 694 0.11 -41.05 12.68
C SER A 694 1.28 -40.55 11.83
N SER A 695 1.71 -41.36 10.88
CA SER A 695 2.76 -41.02 9.92
C SER A 695 2.35 -41.43 8.51
N LYS A 696 2.66 -40.59 7.52
CA LYS A 696 2.40 -40.87 6.10
C LYS A 696 3.71 -41.06 5.33
N ALA A 697 3.62 -41.83 4.26
CA ALA A 697 4.65 -41.91 3.25
C ALA A 697 3.98 -42.06 1.89
N ASP A 698 4.33 -41.20 0.94
CA ASP A 698 3.50 -41.00 -0.27
C ASP A 698 4.26 -41.36 -1.55
N VAL A 699 3.54 -41.75 -2.60
CA VAL A 699 4.13 -41.97 -3.94
C VAL A 699 3.66 -40.86 -4.87
N GLU A 700 4.60 -40.05 -5.33
CA GLU A 700 4.36 -39.03 -6.36
C GLU A 700 4.25 -39.70 -7.72
N VAL A 701 3.04 -39.79 -8.27
CA VAL A 701 2.89 -40.21 -9.66
C VAL A 701 3.41 -39.09 -10.54
N THR A 702 4.53 -39.36 -11.20
CA THR A 702 5.20 -38.42 -12.11
C THR A 702 4.67 -38.57 -13.53
N GLU A 703 4.90 -37.55 -14.36
CA GLU A 703 4.54 -37.53 -15.77
C GLU A 703 5.04 -38.80 -16.50
N PRO A 704 4.22 -39.46 -17.35
CA PRO A 704 4.66 -40.60 -18.14
C PRO A 704 5.77 -40.20 -19.12
N ARG A 705 6.70 -41.13 -19.37
CA ARG A 705 7.81 -40.92 -20.31
C ARG A 705 7.29 -40.80 -21.74
N ASN A 706 8.00 -40.05 -22.58
CA ASN A 706 7.70 -39.98 -24.01
C ASN A 706 7.93 -41.35 -24.69
N THR A 707 7.12 -41.65 -25.69
CA THR A 707 7.16 -42.87 -26.53
C THR A 707 7.32 -42.48 -28.00
N ASN A 708 7.91 -43.36 -28.81
CA ASN A 708 8.22 -43.08 -30.21
C ASN A 708 7.07 -43.43 -31.16
N MET A 709 6.85 -42.60 -32.17
CA MET A 709 5.97 -42.89 -33.31
C MET A 709 6.73 -42.67 -34.63
N THR A 710 6.59 -43.60 -35.57
CA THR A 710 7.21 -43.53 -36.91
C THR A 710 6.18 -43.59 -38.04
N ILE A 711 6.27 -42.69 -39.02
CA ILE A 711 5.42 -42.62 -40.22
C ILE A 711 6.25 -42.89 -41.48
N ARG A 712 5.71 -43.71 -42.40
CA ARG A 712 6.37 -44.20 -43.63
C ARG A 712 5.57 -43.90 -44.90
N TYR A 713 6.24 -43.81 -46.04
CA TYR A 713 5.63 -43.50 -47.36
C TYR A 713 6.20 -44.42 -48.45
N VAL A 714 5.35 -45.21 -49.12
CA VAL A 714 5.77 -46.22 -50.11
C VAL A 714 5.07 -46.07 -51.47
N ASP A 715 5.77 -46.40 -52.54
CA ASP A 715 5.15 -46.60 -53.86
C ASP A 715 4.43 -47.97 -53.89
N LEU A 716 3.18 -47.98 -54.37
CA LEU A 716 2.35 -49.19 -54.48
C LEU A 716 2.48 -49.91 -55.83
N ASP A 717 3.16 -49.31 -56.82
CA ASP A 717 3.47 -49.97 -58.09
C ASP A 717 4.82 -50.72 -58.06
N ASP A 718 5.58 -50.62 -56.95
CA ASP A 718 6.87 -51.27 -56.68
C ASP A 718 6.77 -52.52 -55.77
N ASN A 719 7.90 -53.23 -55.57
CA ASN A 719 7.95 -54.48 -54.80
C ASN A 719 7.89 -54.27 -53.28
N LEU A 720 6.74 -54.52 -52.65
CA LEU A 720 6.52 -54.36 -51.21
C LEU A 720 7.34 -55.27 -50.27
N ALA A 721 8.04 -56.30 -50.78
CA ALA A 721 9.02 -57.05 -49.98
C ALA A 721 10.35 -56.30 -49.78
N SER A 722 10.63 -55.33 -50.66
CA SER A 722 11.76 -54.40 -50.61
C SER A 722 11.26 -53.01 -51.03
N PRO A 723 10.37 -52.38 -50.24
CA PRO A 723 9.56 -51.24 -50.67
C PRO A 723 10.42 -50.01 -50.98
N THR A 724 10.13 -49.34 -52.08
CA THR A 724 10.70 -48.03 -52.40
C THR A 724 10.05 -46.96 -51.53
N TYR A 725 10.83 -46.36 -50.63
CA TYR A 725 10.39 -45.23 -49.83
C TYR A 725 10.49 -43.93 -50.64
N ILE A 726 9.34 -43.42 -51.08
CA ILE A 726 9.24 -42.20 -51.91
C ILE A 726 9.39 -40.89 -51.11
N SER A 727 9.48 -40.98 -49.78
CA SER A 727 9.89 -39.88 -48.91
C SER A 727 10.56 -40.43 -47.64
N THR A 728 11.42 -39.62 -47.02
CA THR A 728 12.07 -39.95 -45.75
C THR A 728 11.03 -40.29 -44.68
N GLU A 729 11.25 -41.36 -43.92
CA GLU A 729 10.46 -41.68 -42.72
C GLU A 729 10.48 -40.51 -41.73
N VAL A 730 9.39 -40.35 -40.99
CA VAL A 730 9.24 -39.32 -39.96
C VAL A 730 9.11 -40.00 -38.61
N SER A 731 9.96 -39.64 -37.65
CA SER A 731 9.88 -40.17 -36.28
C SER A 731 9.87 -39.06 -35.23
N ALA A 732 9.00 -39.20 -34.23
CA ALA A 732 8.89 -38.28 -33.09
C ALA A 732 8.74 -39.04 -31.78
N ALA A 733 9.14 -38.41 -30.67
CA ALA A 733 8.89 -38.89 -29.31
C ALA A 733 7.93 -37.92 -28.61
N GLY A 734 6.76 -38.41 -28.18
CA GLY A 734 5.70 -37.59 -27.57
C GLY A 734 5.10 -38.24 -26.33
N LYS A 735 4.40 -37.45 -25.52
CA LYS A 735 3.66 -37.97 -24.36
C LYS A 735 2.48 -38.84 -24.83
N PRO A 736 2.19 -39.98 -24.18
CA PRO A 736 0.99 -40.77 -24.46
C PRO A 736 -0.28 -39.92 -24.50
N LYS A 737 -1.17 -40.20 -25.45
CA LYS A 737 -2.40 -39.46 -25.79
C LYS A 737 -2.22 -38.03 -26.34
N ALA A 738 -1.00 -37.49 -26.42
CA ALA A 738 -0.77 -36.29 -27.23
C ALA A 738 -0.94 -36.62 -28.71
N ALA A 739 -1.35 -35.63 -29.51
CA ALA A 739 -1.47 -35.74 -30.95
C ALA A 739 -0.11 -35.50 -31.63
N LEU A 740 0.15 -36.16 -32.77
CA LEU A 740 1.41 -36.03 -33.51
C LEU A 740 1.68 -34.59 -33.93
N SER A 741 0.64 -33.84 -34.30
CA SER A 741 0.68 -32.41 -34.64
C SER A 741 1.29 -31.52 -33.55
N THR A 742 1.23 -31.94 -32.27
CA THR A 742 1.82 -31.19 -31.15
C THR A 742 3.34 -31.34 -31.05
N VAL A 743 3.92 -32.31 -31.76
CA VAL A 743 5.36 -32.59 -31.79
C VAL A 743 5.95 -32.30 -33.18
N ILE A 744 5.18 -32.52 -34.24
CA ILE A 744 5.55 -32.23 -35.63
C ILE A 744 4.46 -31.35 -36.25
N SER A 745 4.78 -30.09 -36.53
CA SER A 745 3.87 -29.13 -37.17
C SER A 745 3.60 -29.41 -38.65
N ASP A 746 4.45 -30.20 -39.29
CA ASP A 746 4.38 -30.52 -40.71
C ASP A 746 3.34 -31.62 -40.95
N ARG A 747 2.55 -31.48 -42.02
CA ARG A 747 1.59 -32.51 -42.43
C ARG A 747 2.31 -33.78 -42.91
N VAL A 748 2.26 -34.81 -42.07
CA VAL A 748 2.94 -36.10 -42.30
C VAL A 748 1.98 -37.29 -42.42
N ALA A 749 0.69 -37.13 -42.13
CA ALA A 749 -0.27 -38.23 -42.06
C ALA A 749 -1.56 -37.99 -42.90
N PRO A 750 -1.55 -38.31 -44.21
CA PRO A 750 -0.41 -38.51 -45.08
C PRO A 750 0.24 -37.20 -45.52
N LYS A 751 1.51 -37.31 -45.90
CA LYS A 751 2.28 -36.24 -46.55
C LYS A 751 1.77 -35.99 -47.97
N VAL A 752 1.84 -34.74 -48.43
CA VAL A 752 1.62 -34.35 -49.83
C VAL A 752 2.92 -34.55 -50.59
N LEU A 753 2.89 -35.26 -51.73
CA LEU A 753 4.06 -35.57 -52.54
C LEU A 753 3.83 -35.18 -54.00
N ASN A 754 4.76 -34.40 -54.57
CA ASN A 754 4.70 -34.02 -55.99
C ASN A 754 4.72 -35.28 -56.88
N ASP A 755 3.98 -35.23 -57.99
CA ASP A 755 3.81 -36.32 -58.97
C ASP A 755 3.16 -37.62 -58.44
N TYR A 756 2.71 -37.67 -57.18
CA TYR A 756 2.07 -38.84 -56.58
C TYR A 756 0.68 -38.52 -55.96
N THR A 757 -0.22 -39.50 -56.03
CA THR A 757 -1.53 -39.52 -55.35
C THR A 757 -1.51 -40.55 -54.24
N VAL A 758 -1.91 -40.18 -53.02
CA VAL A 758 -2.07 -41.11 -51.89
C VAL A 758 -3.31 -41.99 -52.06
N ILE A 759 -3.21 -43.27 -51.71
CA ILE A 759 -4.28 -44.27 -51.86
C ILE A 759 -4.62 -44.98 -50.53
N SER A 760 -3.62 -45.49 -49.77
CA SER A 760 -3.87 -46.42 -48.65
C SER A 760 -3.02 -46.20 -47.41
N VAL A 761 -3.43 -46.76 -46.26
CA VAL A 761 -2.74 -46.71 -44.96
C VAL A 761 -2.78 -48.05 -44.20
N THR A 762 -1.76 -48.32 -43.38
CA THR A 762 -1.70 -49.48 -42.45
C THR A 762 -0.84 -49.20 -41.20
N ASN A 763 -1.08 -49.94 -40.12
CA ASN A 763 -0.24 -49.96 -38.91
C ASN A 763 0.63 -51.24 -38.81
N ASP A 764 0.47 -52.19 -39.74
CA ASP A 764 1.24 -53.44 -39.75
C ASP A 764 2.70 -53.16 -40.12
N THR A 765 3.65 -53.74 -39.39
CA THR A 765 5.09 -53.51 -39.63
C THR A 765 5.68 -54.40 -40.74
N ASP A 766 5.00 -55.49 -41.11
CA ASP A 766 5.31 -56.36 -42.27
C ASP A 766 4.36 -56.02 -43.44
N LEU A 767 4.87 -55.28 -44.43
CA LEU A 767 4.09 -54.80 -45.56
C LEU A 767 3.71 -55.91 -46.57
N THR A 768 4.32 -57.10 -46.49
CA THR A 768 4.04 -58.19 -47.45
C THR A 768 2.67 -58.86 -47.21
N LYS A 769 2.10 -58.66 -46.02
CA LYS A 769 0.79 -59.19 -45.59
C LYS A 769 -0.08 -58.13 -44.91
N ALA A 770 0.32 -56.86 -44.99
CA ALA A 770 -0.34 -55.78 -44.28
C ALA A 770 -1.79 -55.61 -44.72
N ASN A 771 -2.65 -55.33 -43.73
CA ASN A 771 -4.05 -54.98 -43.97
C ASN A 771 -4.12 -53.50 -44.31
N TRP A 772 -4.32 -53.20 -45.60
CA TRP A 772 -4.43 -51.84 -46.12
C TRP A 772 -5.88 -51.35 -46.04
N SER A 773 -6.07 -50.16 -45.48
CA SER A 773 -7.32 -49.39 -45.54
C SER A 773 -7.15 -48.20 -46.48
N ASP A 774 -8.24 -47.61 -46.97
CA ASP A 774 -8.18 -46.36 -47.73
C ASP A 774 -7.55 -45.26 -46.86
N ALA A 775 -6.64 -44.47 -47.45
CA ALA A 775 -5.97 -43.40 -46.72
C ALA A 775 -6.91 -42.23 -46.41
N TYR A 776 -6.65 -41.53 -45.31
CA TYR A 776 -7.37 -40.33 -44.92
C TYR A 776 -6.43 -39.37 -44.17
N LYS A 777 -6.78 -38.09 -44.05
CA LYS A 777 -6.04 -37.12 -43.20
C LYS A 777 -6.21 -37.48 -41.72
N ASP A 778 -5.11 -37.78 -41.04
CA ASP A 778 -5.09 -38.22 -39.64
C ASP A 778 -4.13 -37.37 -38.79
N ASP A 779 -4.39 -37.32 -37.48
CA ASP A 779 -3.49 -36.76 -36.48
C ASP A 779 -3.32 -37.78 -35.34
N PRO A 780 -2.46 -38.81 -35.56
CA PRO A 780 -2.44 -39.99 -34.72
C PRO A 780 -1.92 -39.65 -33.31
N LEU A 781 -2.59 -40.20 -32.29
CA LEU A 781 -2.13 -40.07 -30.91
C LEU A 781 -0.97 -41.03 -30.59
N PHE A 782 -0.04 -40.57 -29.75
CA PHE A 782 0.98 -41.40 -29.10
C PHE A 782 0.32 -42.39 -28.11
N ASP A 783 0.90 -43.57 -27.94
CA ASP A 783 0.42 -44.60 -27.01
C ASP A 783 1.38 -44.73 -25.82
N TYR A 784 1.12 -45.59 -24.84
CA TYR A 784 2.07 -45.92 -23.75
C TYR A 784 3.21 -46.85 -24.19
N LYS A 785 3.30 -47.15 -25.50
CA LYS A 785 4.35 -47.95 -26.17
C LYS A 785 4.64 -47.37 -27.56
N ASP A 786 5.77 -47.75 -28.13
CA ASP A 786 6.20 -47.28 -29.46
C ASP A 786 5.30 -47.81 -30.60
N LYS A 787 5.13 -47.01 -31.67
CA LYS A 787 4.11 -47.21 -32.72
C LYS A 787 4.63 -46.89 -34.14
N VAL A 788 4.12 -47.60 -35.17
CA VAL A 788 4.48 -47.39 -36.59
C VAL A 788 3.22 -47.28 -37.46
N ILE A 789 3.24 -46.42 -38.48
CA ILE A 789 2.16 -46.21 -39.48
C ILE A 789 2.78 -46.06 -40.88
N THR A 790 2.16 -46.61 -41.93
CA THR A 790 2.65 -46.56 -43.32
C THR A 790 1.56 -46.14 -44.30
N TYR A 791 1.87 -45.20 -45.21
CA TYR A 791 0.99 -44.72 -46.29
C TYR A 791 1.50 -45.11 -47.69
N GLY A 792 0.60 -45.46 -48.62
CA GLY A 792 0.90 -45.92 -49.98
C GLY A 792 0.36 -45.00 -51.10
N TYR A 793 1.11 -44.87 -52.20
CA TYR A 793 0.88 -43.88 -53.28
C TYR A 793 0.99 -44.47 -54.71
N LYS A 794 0.56 -43.70 -55.73
CA LYS A 794 0.67 -43.97 -57.18
C LYS A 794 1.00 -42.71 -57.99
N LYS A 795 1.58 -42.82 -59.20
CA LYS A 795 2.10 -41.69 -60.00
C LYS A 795 1.08 -41.00 -60.95
N ALA A 796 1.22 -39.68 -61.16
CA ALA A 796 0.30 -38.77 -61.87
C ALA A 796 0.79 -38.24 -63.25
N MET A 797 -0.10 -37.95 -64.23
CA MET A 797 0.23 -37.44 -65.59
C MET A 797 -0.95 -36.78 -66.37
N ILE A 798 -0.71 -35.78 -67.27
CA ILE A 798 -1.70 -35.16 -68.19
C ILE A 798 -1.09 -34.65 -69.55
N SER A 799 -1.84 -34.56 -70.67
CA SER A 799 -1.36 -34.05 -72.00
C SER A 799 -2.46 -33.54 -73.00
N ILE A 800 -2.07 -32.86 -74.10
CA ILE A 800 -2.92 -32.26 -75.18
C ILE A 800 -2.32 -32.41 -76.62
N ASP A 801 -3.16 -32.47 -77.68
CA ASP A 801 -2.78 -32.38 -79.12
C ASP A 801 -3.78 -31.54 -79.98
N ALA A 802 -3.32 -30.74 -80.95
CA ALA A 802 -4.15 -29.74 -81.69
C ALA A 802 -3.67 -29.34 -83.13
N PRO A 803 -4.57 -28.86 -84.03
CA PRO A 803 -4.29 -28.50 -85.44
C PRO A 803 -3.33 -27.32 -85.65
N LYS A 804 -2.82 -27.15 -86.89
CA LYS A 804 -1.69 -26.23 -87.20
C LYS A 804 -1.94 -25.10 -88.22
N LEU A 805 -2.99 -25.13 -89.06
CA LEU A 805 -3.24 -24.10 -90.09
C LEU A 805 -4.72 -24.06 -90.53
N TRP A 806 -5.28 -22.86 -90.76
CA TRP A 806 -6.62 -22.61 -91.32
C TRP A 806 -6.56 -21.55 -92.46
N ASP A 807 -7.35 -21.72 -93.54
CA ASP A 807 -7.42 -20.82 -94.72
C ASP A 807 -8.87 -20.47 -95.10
N PHE A 808 -9.14 -19.18 -95.31
CA PHE A 808 -10.47 -18.62 -95.61
C PHE A 808 -10.61 -18.09 -97.05
N GLY A 809 -9.55 -18.09 -97.87
CA GLY A 809 -9.59 -17.65 -99.27
C GLY A 809 -9.54 -16.14 -99.51
N THR A 810 -10.03 -15.72 -100.69
CA THR A 810 -9.84 -14.37 -101.24
C THR A 810 -11.04 -13.46 -100.97
N ASN A 811 -10.79 -12.20 -100.59
CA ASN A 811 -11.82 -11.20 -100.30
C ASN A 811 -12.19 -10.31 -101.50
N ASP A 812 -13.40 -9.72 -101.45
CA ASP A 812 -13.83 -8.65 -102.36
C ASP A 812 -13.38 -7.29 -101.80
N PRO A 813 -12.73 -6.40 -102.57
CA PRO A 813 -12.34 -5.06 -102.12
C PRO A 813 -13.50 -4.06 -101.95
N ALA A 814 -14.71 -4.37 -102.42
CA ALA A 814 -15.89 -3.54 -102.19
C ALA A 814 -16.27 -3.51 -100.70
N GLN A 815 -16.71 -2.35 -100.20
CA GLN A 815 -17.14 -2.23 -98.81
C GLN A 815 -18.58 -2.77 -98.66
N SER A 816 -18.69 -4.03 -98.24
CA SER A 816 -19.92 -4.80 -98.07
C SER A 816 -19.84 -5.68 -96.82
N ASP A 817 -20.97 -6.19 -96.32
CA ASP A 817 -20.99 -7.10 -95.18
C ASP A 817 -20.83 -8.55 -95.68
N THR A 818 -19.84 -9.33 -95.19
CA THR A 818 -19.53 -10.66 -95.78
C THR A 818 -18.85 -11.62 -94.80
N THR A 819 -19.16 -12.92 -94.90
CA THR A 819 -18.48 -14.02 -94.20
C THR A 819 -17.81 -14.98 -95.18
N TYR A 820 -16.54 -15.31 -94.94
CA TYR A 820 -15.72 -16.26 -95.68
C TYR A 820 -15.54 -17.53 -94.85
N TYR A 821 -15.92 -18.71 -95.35
CA TYR A 821 -15.84 -19.95 -94.57
C TYR A 821 -14.49 -20.67 -94.74
N LEU A 822 -14.08 -21.40 -93.69
CA LEU A 822 -12.86 -22.19 -93.66
C LEU A 822 -12.89 -23.26 -94.75
N LYS A 823 -11.87 -23.29 -95.60
CA LYS A 823 -11.67 -24.40 -96.55
C LYS A 823 -11.25 -25.64 -95.77
N THR A 824 -12.15 -26.62 -95.66
CA THR A 824 -11.78 -27.95 -95.14
C THR A 824 -11.44 -28.88 -96.31
N ALA A 825 -10.44 -29.75 -96.12
CA ALA A 825 -10.13 -30.78 -97.09
C ALA A 825 -11.24 -31.84 -97.07
N GLU A 826 -11.80 -32.16 -98.24
CA GLU A 826 -12.80 -33.22 -98.44
C GLU A 826 -14.04 -33.16 -97.52
N ASN A 827 -14.38 -31.96 -97.03
CA ASN A 827 -15.50 -31.70 -96.11
C ASN A 827 -15.34 -32.34 -94.71
N LYS A 828 -14.10 -32.59 -94.25
CA LYS A 828 -13.84 -33.26 -92.96
C LYS A 828 -13.66 -32.29 -91.77
N PRO A 829 -14.23 -32.60 -90.59
CA PRO A 829 -14.12 -31.76 -89.39
C PRO A 829 -12.73 -31.86 -88.73
N GLN A 830 -12.27 -30.75 -88.12
CA GLN A 830 -11.01 -30.66 -87.37
C GLN A 830 -11.23 -30.96 -85.87
N LYS A 831 -10.19 -31.37 -85.11
CA LYS A 831 -10.31 -31.69 -83.67
C LYS A 831 -9.06 -31.43 -82.80
N ILE A 832 -9.22 -31.42 -81.47
CA ILE A 832 -8.20 -31.32 -80.40
C ILE A 832 -8.40 -32.48 -79.40
N SER A 833 -7.33 -33.04 -78.80
CA SER A 833 -7.39 -34.20 -77.88
C SER A 833 -6.71 -33.95 -76.52
N VAL A 834 -7.15 -34.62 -75.43
CA VAL A 834 -6.63 -34.52 -74.04
C VAL A 834 -6.57 -35.90 -73.34
N VAL A 835 -5.55 -36.16 -72.50
CA VAL A 835 -5.35 -37.41 -71.72
C VAL A 835 -4.95 -37.13 -70.26
N ASP A 836 -5.43 -37.91 -69.28
CA ASP A 836 -5.19 -37.77 -67.83
C ASP A 836 -5.04 -39.17 -67.16
N ASN A 837 -3.93 -39.42 -66.45
CA ASN A 837 -3.71 -40.63 -65.63
C ASN A 837 -3.46 -40.24 -64.17
N TYR A 838 -4.45 -40.46 -63.29
CA TYR A 838 -4.42 -40.07 -61.87
C TYR A 838 -4.01 -38.60 -61.63
N GLY A 839 -4.06 -37.75 -62.66
CA GLY A 839 -3.21 -36.58 -62.73
C GLY A 839 -3.72 -35.41 -61.90
N VAL A 840 -4.98 -35.06 -62.12
CA VAL A 840 -5.57 -33.81 -61.63
C VAL A 840 -7.04 -33.99 -61.25
N GLN A 841 -7.60 -33.07 -60.46
CA GLN A 841 -9.03 -33.09 -60.12
C GLN A 841 -9.89 -32.50 -61.25
N SER A 842 -9.43 -31.44 -61.92
CA SER A 842 -10.10 -30.82 -63.07
C SER A 842 -9.12 -30.22 -64.07
N TRP A 843 -9.58 -30.03 -65.31
CA TRP A 843 -8.84 -29.33 -66.37
C TRP A 843 -9.78 -28.64 -67.37
N GLN A 844 -9.28 -27.62 -68.09
CA GLN A 844 -9.96 -26.99 -69.22
C GLN A 844 -9.05 -26.79 -70.43
N LEU A 845 -9.63 -26.95 -71.62
CA LEU A 845 -9.11 -26.51 -72.90
C LEU A 845 -9.61 -25.10 -73.22
N LYS A 846 -8.72 -24.24 -73.76
CA LYS A 846 -9.02 -22.89 -74.23
C LYS A 846 -8.49 -22.64 -75.65
N VAL A 847 -9.00 -21.59 -76.31
CA VAL A 847 -8.41 -21.03 -77.54
C VAL A 847 -8.46 -19.50 -77.55
N GLN A 848 -7.37 -18.83 -77.95
CA GLN A 848 -7.32 -17.36 -78.08
C GLN A 848 -6.86 -16.95 -79.49
N GLN A 849 -7.45 -15.88 -80.02
CA GLN A 849 -6.91 -15.13 -81.18
C GLN A 849 -6.28 -13.82 -80.70
N SER A 850 -4.97 -13.81 -80.45
CA SER A 850 -4.33 -12.70 -79.72
C SER A 850 -4.16 -11.41 -80.53
N THR A 851 -4.18 -11.49 -81.87
CA THR A 851 -3.98 -10.33 -82.77
C THR A 851 -5.04 -10.28 -83.87
N ALA A 852 -5.26 -9.09 -84.43
CA ALA A 852 -6.21 -8.92 -85.52
C ALA A 852 -5.77 -9.69 -86.77
N PHE A 853 -6.69 -9.79 -87.72
CA PHE A 853 -6.31 -10.06 -89.10
C PHE A 853 -5.55 -8.85 -89.64
N ILE A 854 -4.21 -8.92 -89.62
CA ILE A 854 -3.32 -7.85 -90.09
C ILE A 854 -2.82 -8.18 -91.50
N SER A 855 -2.69 -7.16 -92.36
CA SER A 855 -2.14 -7.33 -93.71
C SER A 855 -0.69 -7.82 -93.69
N THR A 856 -0.36 -8.68 -94.64
CA THR A 856 1.00 -9.21 -94.77
C THR A 856 1.95 -8.25 -95.49
N ASP A 857 1.43 -7.24 -96.20
CA ASP A 857 2.19 -6.14 -96.80
C ASP A 857 2.89 -5.21 -95.77
N THR A 858 3.61 -4.21 -96.25
CA THR A 858 4.40 -3.29 -95.42
C THR A 858 3.56 -2.33 -94.57
N ASP A 859 2.33 -2.04 -94.99
CA ASP A 859 1.54 -0.95 -94.41
C ASP A 859 0.71 -1.41 -93.19
N LYS A 860 0.69 -2.73 -92.93
CA LYS A 860 0.13 -3.38 -91.73
C LYS A 860 -1.28 -2.88 -91.39
N HIS A 861 -2.09 -2.76 -92.42
CA HIS A 861 -3.49 -2.44 -92.30
C HIS A 861 -4.23 -3.55 -91.54
N GLU A 862 -4.97 -3.14 -90.52
CA GLU A 862 -5.84 -4.02 -89.77
C GLU A 862 -7.16 -4.21 -90.51
N LEU A 863 -7.64 -5.46 -90.58
CA LEU A 863 -9.01 -5.77 -90.94
C LEU A 863 -9.87 -5.60 -89.69
N THR A 864 -10.12 -4.34 -89.32
CA THR A 864 -10.80 -3.99 -88.06
C THR A 864 -12.16 -4.67 -87.97
N ASP A 865 -12.57 -5.03 -86.76
CA ASP A 865 -13.88 -5.65 -86.49
C ASP A 865 -14.12 -7.00 -87.20
N ALA A 866 -13.07 -7.63 -87.75
CA ALA A 866 -13.14 -8.97 -88.31
C ALA A 866 -13.12 -10.05 -87.20
N GLN A 867 -14.00 -11.04 -87.36
CA GLN A 867 -14.37 -11.99 -86.30
C GLN A 867 -14.44 -13.42 -86.86
N LEU A 868 -13.77 -14.38 -86.22
CA LEU A 868 -13.98 -15.80 -86.50
C LEU A 868 -15.27 -16.27 -85.84
N ARG A 869 -16.09 -17.04 -86.57
CA ARG A 869 -17.39 -17.56 -86.10
C ARG A 869 -17.41 -19.07 -86.16
N ILE A 870 -17.60 -19.70 -85.00
CA ILE A 870 -17.74 -21.16 -84.83
C ILE A 870 -19.22 -21.46 -84.62
N THR A 871 -19.80 -22.29 -85.48
CA THR A 871 -21.25 -22.51 -85.52
C THR A 871 -21.70 -23.95 -85.20
N ASN A 872 -20.76 -24.90 -85.12
CA ASN A 872 -20.99 -26.27 -84.65
C ASN A 872 -19.72 -26.84 -83.97
N GLY A 873 -19.82 -27.27 -82.71
CA GLY A 873 -18.73 -27.85 -81.91
C GLY A 873 -19.25 -28.93 -80.96
N ASN A 874 -18.47 -29.99 -80.71
CA ASN A 874 -18.89 -31.13 -79.87
C ASN A 874 -17.70 -31.92 -79.26
N VAL A 875 -17.94 -32.74 -78.23
CA VAL A 875 -16.93 -33.57 -77.55
C VAL A 875 -17.20 -35.08 -77.65
N ILE A 876 -16.13 -35.89 -77.67
CA ILE A 876 -16.13 -37.35 -77.73
C ILE A 876 -15.20 -37.93 -76.64
N ALA A 877 -15.66 -38.91 -75.85
CA ALA A 877 -14.89 -39.55 -74.78
C ALA A 877 -14.46 -40.98 -75.14
N ASN A 878 -13.29 -41.43 -74.65
CA ASN A 878 -12.80 -42.79 -74.87
C ASN A 878 -13.45 -43.81 -73.91
N LYS A 879 -13.62 -45.06 -74.37
CA LYS A 879 -14.34 -46.15 -73.69
C LYS A 879 -13.60 -46.74 -72.48
N ASP A 880 -12.27 -46.64 -72.46
CA ASP A 880 -11.41 -47.29 -71.44
C ASP A 880 -11.14 -46.37 -70.23
N ASN A 881 -11.88 -45.27 -70.13
CA ASN A 881 -11.79 -44.28 -69.06
C ASN A 881 -12.33 -44.87 -67.74
N THR A 882 -11.51 -44.90 -66.69
CA THR A 882 -11.91 -45.27 -65.33
C THR A 882 -12.19 -44.06 -64.43
N ALA A 883 -11.73 -42.87 -64.82
CA ALA A 883 -12.01 -41.63 -64.12
C ALA A 883 -13.51 -41.28 -64.23
N LYS A 884 -14.16 -41.05 -63.08
CA LYS A 884 -15.56 -40.63 -62.98
C LYS A 884 -15.61 -39.11 -62.84
N GLY A 885 -16.40 -38.44 -63.67
CA GLY A 885 -16.46 -36.97 -63.69
C GLY A 885 -17.50 -36.42 -64.65
N ASN A 886 -17.66 -35.10 -64.62
CA ASN A 886 -18.54 -34.34 -65.52
C ASN A 886 -17.71 -33.72 -66.64
N ILE A 887 -18.25 -33.69 -67.86
CA ILE A 887 -17.64 -33.04 -69.03
C ILE A 887 -18.57 -31.99 -69.61
N ASN A 888 -18.03 -30.81 -69.97
CA ASN A 888 -18.78 -29.72 -70.61
C ASN A 888 -18.00 -29.16 -71.80
N SER A 889 -18.71 -28.55 -72.75
CA SER A 889 -18.11 -27.91 -73.92
C SER A 889 -19.01 -26.86 -74.55
N LYS A 890 -18.43 -25.93 -75.31
CA LYS A 890 -19.18 -24.97 -76.15
C LYS A 890 -19.54 -25.59 -77.50
N ASP A 891 -20.68 -25.23 -78.07
CA ASP A 891 -21.10 -25.67 -79.40
C ASP A 891 -21.03 -24.54 -80.45
N LYS A 892 -21.28 -23.29 -80.05
CA LYS A 892 -21.20 -22.09 -80.90
C LYS A 892 -20.57 -20.93 -80.13
N PHE A 893 -19.67 -20.22 -80.79
CA PHE A 893 -19.03 -19.03 -80.26
C PHE A 893 -18.34 -18.27 -81.38
N ASN A 894 -18.05 -16.99 -81.16
CA ASN A 894 -17.20 -16.22 -82.03
C ASN A 894 -15.89 -15.91 -81.31
N ILE A 895 -14.78 -15.87 -82.04
CA ILE A 895 -13.49 -15.38 -81.56
C ILE A 895 -13.28 -14.01 -82.19
N ASP A 896 -13.35 -12.98 -81.36
CA ASP A 896 -12.95 -11.63 -81.71
C ASP A 896 -11.45 -11.44 -81.48
N THR A 897 -10.88 -10.46 -82.16
CA THR A 897 -9.48 -10.05 -81.95
C THR A 897 -9.20 -9.77 -80.47
N GLY A 898 -8.11 -10.33 -79.95
CA GLY A 898 -7.68 -10.22 -78.56
C GLY A 898 -8.47 -11.09 -77.57
N SER A 899 -9.55 -11.75 -78.01
CA SER A 899 -10.45 -12.49 -77.12
C SER A 899 -10.02 -13.96 -76.95
N GLU A 900 -10.07 -14.41 -75.70
CA GLU A 900 -9.90 -15.83 -75.32
C GLU A 900 -11.27 -16.50 -75.13
N ILE A 901 -11.40 -17.71 -75.67
CA ILE A 901 -12.54 -18.59 -75.47
C ILE A 901 -12.18 -19.61 -74.39
N ASP A 902 -12.53 -19.24 -73.17
CA ASP A 902 -12.49 -20.12 -72.00
C ASP A 902 -13.46 -21.29 -72.11
N GLN A 903 -13.21 -22.35 -71.34
CA GLN A 903 -14.12 -23.48 -71.16
C GLN A 903 -14.60 -24.09 -72.49
N LEU A 904 -13.68 -24.24 -73.46
CA LEU A 904 -14.01 -24.87 -74.74
C LEU A 904 -14.38 -26.35 -74.56
N MET A 905 -13.58 -27.05 -73.74
CA MET A 905 -13.85 -28.39 -73.21
C MET A 905 -13.33 -28.45 -71.78
N THR A 906 -14.13 -28.89 -70.81
CA THR A 906 -13.72 -29.00 -69.40
C THR A 906 -14.08 -30.36 -68.83
N PHE A 907 -13.22 -30.93 -67.98
CA PHE A 907 -13.52 -32.14 -67.21
C PHE A 907 -13.26 -31.91 -65.73
N THR A 908 -14.15 -32.42 -64.88
CA THR A 908 -14.03 -32.35 -63.41
C THR A 908 -14.37 -33.71 -62.82
N LYS A 909 -13.40 -34.32 -62.12
CA LYS A 909 -13.56 -35.62 -61.45
C LYS A 909 -14.42 -35.50 -60.20
N LEU A 910 -15.05 -36.62 -59.82
CA LEU A 910 -15.87 -36.74 -58.61
C LEU A 910 -15.18 -37.63 -57.57
N GLY A 911 -14.95 -37.09 -56.38
CA GLY A 911 -14.34 -37.81 -55.27
C GLY A 911 -13.84 -36.90 -54.14
N THR A 912 -13.42 -37.52 -53.04
CA THR A 912 -12.62 -36.88 -51.99
C THR A 912 -11.15 -37.04 -52.35
N TYR A 913 -10.39 -35.96 -52.40
CA TYR A 913 -8.99 -35.95 -52.85
C TYR A 913 -8.10 -35.20 -51.87
N GLN A 914 -6.81 -35.52 -51.90
CA GLN A 914 -5.80 -34.80 -51.14
C GLN A 914 -5.70 -33.36 -51.65
N ASP A 915 -5.85 -32.38 -50.76
CA ASP A 915 -5.54 -30.96 -51.05
C ASP A 915 -4.12 -30.66 -50.57
N ASN A 916 -3.43 -29.74 -51.24
CA ASN A 916 -2.12 -29.26 -50.81
C ASN A 916 -2.22 -28.41 -49.53
N ASP A 917 -3.33 -27.69 -49.35
CA ASP A 917 -3.69 -26.98 -48.12
C ASP A 917 -4.48 -27.93 -47.20
N GLU A 918 -3.85 -28.33 -46.10
CA GLU A 918 -4.43 -29.23 -45.10
C GLU A 918 -5.79 -28.76 -44.56
N LYS A 919 -6.05 -27.44 -44.53
CA LYS A 919 -7.31 -26.87 -44.04
C LYS A 919 -8.46 -27.01 -45.05
N LYS A 920 -8.14 -27.19 -46.33
CA LYS A 920 -9.12 -27.44 -47.40
C LYS A 920 -9.34 -28.93 -47.65
N ASP A 921 -8.42 -29.77 -47.19
CA ASP A 921 -8.55 -31.22 -47.27
C ASP A 921 -9.74 -31.72 -46.43
N GLN A 922 -10.73 -32.32 -47.09
CA GLN A 922 -11.99 -32.75 -46.47
C GLN A 922 -11.98 -34.24 -46.09
N SER A 923 -10.84 -34.91 -46.19
CA SER A 923 -10.74 -36.32 -45.82
C SER A 923 -10.72 -36.52 -44.31
N SER A 924 -11.35 -37.60 -43.88
CA SER A 924 -11.35 -38.11 -42.51
C SER A 924 -11.50 -39.63 -42.53
N LYS A 925 -11.40 -40.29 -41.38
CA LYS A 925 -11.54 -41.75 -41.28
C LYS A 925 -12.88 -42.28 -41.83
N ASP A 926 -13.95 -41.48 -41.73
CA ASP A 926 -15.28 -41.83 -42.22
C ASP A 926 -15.55 -41.31 -43.66
N ASN A 927 -14.60 -40.53 -44.23
CA ASN A 927 -14.60 -40.04 -45.61
C ASN A 927 -13.16 -40.07 -46.18
N PRO A 928 -12.61 -41.26 -46.49
CA PRO A 928 -11.24 -41.40 -46.96
C PRO A 928 -11.05 -40.84 -48.39
N TYR A 929 -9.80 -40.73 -48.84
CA TYR A 929 -9.50 -40.36 -50.22
C TYR A 929 -10.00 -41.42 -51.19
N THR A 930 -10.57 -40.97 -52.30
CA THR A 930 -11.12 -41.83 -53.36
C THR A 930 -10.19 -41.86 -54.56
N ASN A 931 -10.00 -43.03 -55.18
CA ASN A 931 -9.10 -43.20 -56.33
C ASN A 931 -9.58 -42.40 -57.57
N PRO A 932 -8.75 -41.49 -58.14
CA PRO A 932 -9.15 -40.63 -59.27
C PRO A 932 -9.25 -41.31 -60.64
N GLY A 933 -8.64 -42.49 -60.85
CA GLY A 933 -8.66 -43.18 -62.15
C GLY A 933 -7.95 -42.44 -63.30
N LYS A 934 -8.21 -42.89 -64.54
CA LYS A 934 -7.59 -42.38 -65.80
C LYS A 934 -8.60 -42.19 -66.95
N GLY A 935 -8.27 -41.38 -67.97
CA GLY A 935 -9.11 -41.22 -69.18
C GLY A 935 -8.55 -40.33 -70.32
N ALA A 936 -9.28 -40.27 -71.45
CA ALA A 936 -8.98 -39.46 -72.64
C ALA A 936 -10.24 -38.93 -73.38
N TRP A 937 -10.15 -37.77 -74.06
CA TRP A 937 -11.25 -37.01 -74.67
C TRP A 937 -10.85 -36.12 -75.89
N ASP A 938 -11.77 -35.90 -76.84
CA ASP A 938 -11.59 -35.09 -78.05
C ASP A 938 -12.66 -33.97 -78.20
N TYR A 939 -12.30 -32.78 -78.67
CA TYR A 939 -13.21 -31.68 -79.08
C TYR A 939 -13.14 -31.46 -80.61
N GLN A 940 -14.28 -31.37 -81.30
CA GLN A 940 -14.41 -31.41 -82.77
C GLN A 940 -15.25 -30.24 -83.35
N PHE A 941 -14.84 -29.70 -84.51
CA PHE A 941 -15.54 -28.62 -85.24
C PHE A 941 -16.42 -29.15 -86.38
N GLY A 942 -17.73 -29.19 -86.14
CA GLY A 942 -18.72 -29.73 -87.08
C GLY A 942 -18.66 -31.24 -87.26
N ASP A 943 -19.49 -31.71 -88.19
CA ASP A 943 -19.54 -33.09 -88.68
C ASP A 943 -19.28 -33.15 -90.21
N ASP A 944 -19.31 -34.35 -90.79
CA ASP A 944 -19.13 -34.59 -92.23
C ASP A 944 -20.14 -33.84 -93.15
N LYS A 945 -21.20 -33.23 -92.60
CA LYS A 945 -22.20 -32.43 -93.35
C LYS A 945 -22.06 -30.93 -93.15
N THR A 946 -21.45 -30.52 -92.03
CA THR A 946 -21.42 -29.12 -91.55
C THR A 946 -20.02 -28.51 -91.54
N ALA A 947 -18.95 -29.31 -91.64
CA ALA A 947 -17.56 -28.85 -91.51
C ALA A 947 -17.24 -27.59 -92.36
N ASN A 948 -17.64 -27.57 -93.63
CA ASN A 948 -17.39 -26.46 -94.58
C ASN A 948 -17.98 -25.09 -94.22
N TYR A 949 -18.88 -25.01 -93.23
CA TYR A 949 -19.46 -23.76 -92.74
C TYR A 949 -19.52 -23.69 -91.20
N SER A 950 -18.82 -24.60 -90.53
CA SER A 950 -18.71 -24.64 -89.07
C SER A 950 -17.71 -23.63 -88.49
N VAL A 951 -16.82 -23.10 -89.34
CA VAL A 951 -15.83 -22.07 -89.01
C VAL A 951 -15.83 -21.04 -90.14
N GLY A 952 -16.01 -19.74 -89.84
CA GLY A 952 -16.00 -18.69 -90.86
C GLY A 952 -15.58 -17.31 -90.36
N LEU A 953 -14.75 -16.61 -91.14
CA LEU A 953 -14.28 -15.25 -90.91
C LEU A 953 -15.29 -14.23 -91.44
N HIS A 954 -15.92 -13.48 -90.54
CA HIS A 954 -16.83 -12.39 -90.85
C HIS A 954 -16.12 -11.04 -90.89
N VAL A 955 -16.47 -10.19 -91.85
CA VAL A 955 -15.90 -8.86 -92.07
C VAL A 955 -17.04 -7.85 -92.35
N PRO A 956 -17.29 -6.89 -91.45
CA PRO A 956 -18.37 -5.90 -91.61
C PRO A 956 -18.24 -4.97 -92.83
N ALA A 957 -19.35 -4.34 -93.23
CA ALA A 957 -19.36 -3.34 -94.31
C ALA A 957 -18.56 -2.06 -93.98
N THR A 958 -18.50 -1.69 -92.70
CA THR A 958 -17.79 -0.50 -92.20
C THR A 958 -16.28 -0.66 -92.17
N THR A 959 -15.77 -1.89 -92.08
CA THR A 959 -14.34 -2.21 -92.08
C THR A 959 -13.69 -1.80 -93.40
N LYS A 960 -12.78 -0.84 -93.37
CA LYS A 960 -12.08 -0.39 -94.58
C LYS A 960 -11.13 -1.47 -95.10
N ARG A 961 -11.56 -2.18 -96.13
CA ARG A 961 -10.75 -3.19 -96.83
C ARG A 961 -9.62 -2.57 -97.65
N TYR A 962 -8.49 -3.26 -97.65
CA TYR A 962 -7.38 -3.04 -98.58
C TYR A 962 -7.14 -4.34 -99.38
N LYS A 963 -6.65 -4.21 -100.62
CA LYS A 963 -6.46 -5.35 -101.53
C LYS A 963 -5.17 -6.09 -101.22
N THR A 964 -5.18 -6.88 -100.16
CA THR A 964 -4.00 -7.54 -99.58
C THR A 964 -4.37 -8.85 -98.86
N HIS A 965 -3.38 -9.65 -98.46
CA HIS A 965 -3.59 -10.85 -97.67
C HIS A 965 -3.57 -10.52 -96.19
N TYR A 966 -4.47 -11.10 -95.42
CA TYR A 966 -4.58 -10.90 -93.97
C TYR A 966 -4.38 -12.22 -93.22
N GLN A 967 -3.73 -12.19 -92.06
CA GLN A 967 -3.45 -13.39 -91.24
C GLN A 967 -3.56 -13.10 -89.73
N THR A 968 -3.74 -14.16 -88.95
CA THR A 968 -3.73 -14.17 -87.48
C THR A 968 -3.26 -15.55 -86.96
N GLU A 969 -3.03 -15.69 -85.66
CA GLU A 969 -2.62 -16.94 -84.99
C GLU A 969 -3.63 -17.34 -83.90
N LEU A 970 -3.82 -18.64 -83.70
CA LEU A 970 -4.64 -19.21 -82.62
C LEU A 970 -3.78 -20.03 -81.66
N THR A 971 -3.82 -19.71 -80.37
CA THR A 971 -3.12 -20.46 -79.31
C THR A 971 -4.10 -21.40 -78.59
N TRP A 972 -3.73 -22.68 -78.46
CA TRP A 972 -4.49 -23.69 -77.71
C TRP A 972 -3.80 -24.00 -76.38
N SER A 973 -4.56 -23.95 -75.29
CA SER A 973 -4.01 -24.11 -73.93
C SER A 973 -4.80 -25.15 -73.13
N LEU A 974 -4.09 -26.05 -72.44
CA LEU A 974 -4.66 -26.93 -71.42
C LEU A 974 -4.28 -26.41 -70.03
N THR A 975 -5.27 -26.08 -69.21
CA THR A 975 -5.07 -25.59 -67.84
C THR A 975 -5.58 -26.63 -66.85
N VAL A 976 -4.76 -26.94 -65.84
CA VAL A 976 -5.09 -27.81 -64.70
C VAL A 976 -5.65 -26.98 -63.55
N ALA A 977 -6.64 -27.51 -62.84
CA ALA A 977 -7.36 -26.82 -61.74
C ALA A 977 -7.79 -25.37 -62.09
N PRO A 978 -8.51 -25.17 -63.22
CA PRO A 978 -8.96 -23.86 -63.68
C PRO A 978 -10.14 -23.25 -62.89
#